data_AF-A0A168M3F9-F1
#
_entry.id   AF-A0A168M3F9-F1
#
_cell.length_a   1.000
_cell.length_b   1.000
_cell.length_c   1.000
_cell.angle_alpha   90.00
_cell.angle_beta   90.00
_cell.angle_gamma   90.00
#
_symmetry.space_group_name_H-M   'P 1'
#
loop_
_entity.id
_entity.type
_entity.pdbx_description
1 polymer ?
#
loop_
_entity_poly.entity_id
_entity_poly.type
_entity_poly.pdbx_seq_one_letter_code
_entity_poly.pdbx_strand_id
1 'polypeptide(L)'
;MDKLSVHMENCYGIKSLTTTFNFNKKKAYVIYASNGSMKTSFTKTFKQLKEGGNPKEEIFGRESSCNIIKSNEQSIEPEEIFVIESYNESYSSKNVSNLLVNKVLQEKYISLLKEITIKKDNFINALQEYLGPKVAIESQITYAFNKQDSDFLKLLNEIHNNDLNKLEDSGLDFTQIDYTTLFDDKVATFVKDPKSLELLKEYSTEYNNLMDKTTFLKKGTFNQYNAKNINDSLNENGFFTAEHHLLLRDGKRIKSNEELIDLIQTEKAEILKDPRLLKRFEQIDKKLSANVQLRNFRILIENEPSLINQLVDFDGLLRNAWVTILKSNIEHFNALVSEYKVSASQINEIIQIAAKENEKWRHVVEIFTNRFYVPFHVSIKNQEEVVLKNSVPTLVFEYHEDGEKVEIDRSKLNSLLSGGERRALYLMNIIFEIEALKVEGKNVLVIADDIAESFDYKNKYAIIEYLQENVEHRLFNFIILTHNFDFYRTVSSRILGYDRDHCLMVLKKSSGIELTNGRYLKNIFKSWKDQLETNDTILVASIPFIRNIVEYVESEDCENYIFLTTLLHLVEFGSPRKTKEITMKELELVINKVWITSKDISYQRESKSIYSLILEVAEKINNESDDTGINLEEKVAFSMGIRLLAEEIMIKGITLDLGDASEIEKIKSNQTGRLLSLYKSCIGTNKDVLPVLEQVSLMTPENIHLNSFMYEPLIDISMKSLKDLYVSLKSVASEYERLHVLV
;
A
#
# COMPACT_ATOMS: atom_id res chain seq x y z
N MET A 1 -5.18 24.51 -0.17
CA MET A 1 -5.04 25.09 1.19
C MET A 1 -3.97 26.19 1.20
N ASP A 2 -4.26 27.33 1.83
CA ASP A 2 -3.40 28.54 1.79
C ASP A 2 -2.61 28.77 3.07
N LYS A 3 -3.21 28.50 4.24
CA LYS A 3 -2.52 28.51 5.53
C LYS A 3 -2.88 27.29 6.35
N LEU A 4 -1.95 26.82 7.18
CA LEU A 4 -2.11 25.73 8.12
C LEU A 4 -1.54 26.16 9.48
N SER A 5 -2.40 26.36 10.46
CA SER A 5 -2.02 26.62 11.85
C SER A 5 -1.90 25.31 12.60
N VAL A 6 -0.77 25.09 13.26
CA VAL A 6 -0.45 23.87 13.99
C VAL A 6 -0.19 24.23 15.44
N HIS A 7 -0.97 23.63 16.34
CA HIS A 7 -0.77 23.68 17.78
C HIS A 7 -0.73 22.24 18.33
N MET A 8 0.39 21.85 18.91
CA MET A 8 0.61 20.51 19.45
C MET A 8 1.21 20.62 20.85
N GLU A 9 0.69 19.84 21.80
CA GLU A 9 1.28 19.66 23.13
C GLU A 9 1.31 18.17 23.48
N ASN A 10 2.45 17.73 24.03
CA ASN A 10 2.74 16.34 24.42
C ASN A 10 2.49 15.27 23.33
N CYS A 11 2.54 15.62 22.04
CA CYS A 11 2.27 14.68 20.94
C CYS A 11 3.54 13.89 20.55
N TYR A 12 3.57 12.58 20.85
CA TYR A 12 4.65 11.63 20.50
C TYR A 12 6.08 12.12 20.77
N GLY A 13 6.27 12.92 21.84
CA GLY A 13 7.57 13.48 22.23
C GLY A 13 7.76 14.98 21.95
N ILE A 14 6.84 15.61 21.19
CA ILE A 14 6.79 17.08 21.06
C ILE A 14 6.12 17.63 22.32
N LYS A 15 6.89 18.32 23.17
CA LYS A 15 6.35 18.92 24.41
C LYS A 15 5.36 20.05 24.11
N SER A 16 5.74 20.99 23.24
CA SER A 16 4.89 22.05 22.72
C SER A 16 5.42 22.51 21.37
N LEU A 17 4.55 22.77 20.41
CA LEU A 17 4.86 23.39 19.11
C LEU A 17 3.66 24.22 18.66
N THR A 18 3.87 25.51 18.43
CA THR A 18 2.87 26.40 17.84
C THR A 18 3.47 27.12 16.65
N THR A 19 2.89 26.94 15.47
CA THR A 19 3.38 27.57 14.23
C THR A 19 2.27 27.72 13.18
N THR A 20 2.52 28.54 12.16
CA THR A 20 1.61 28.71 11.03
C THR A 20 2.39 28.64 9.72
N PHE A 21 2.07 27.64 8.90
CA PHE A 21 2.63 27.49 7.56
C PHE A 21 1.75 28.24 6.55
N ASN A 22 2.33 29.19 5.83
CA ASN A 22 1.69 29.91 4.74
C ASN A 22 2.16 29.37 3.39
N PHE A 23 1.25 28.82 2.58
CA PHE A 23 1.51 28.17 1.30
C PHE A 23 1.17 29.05 0.08
N ASN A 24 0.96 30.35 0.25
CA ASN A 24 0.60 31.25 -0.85
C ASN A 24 1.79 31.55 -1.77
N LYS A 25 2.94 31.88 -1.16
CA LYS A 25 4.17 32.25 -1.89
C LYS A 25 4.89 31.02 -2.43
N LYS A 26 5.19 30.05 -1.57
CA LYS A 26 5.73 28.74 -1.95
C LYS A 26 4.80 27.64 -1.45
N LYS A 27 4.71 26.55 -2.22
CA LYS A 27 3.90 25.37 -1.88
C LYS A 27 4.67 24.34 -1.04
N ALA A 28 5.86 24.68 -0.56
CA ALA A 28 6.69 23.81 0.26
C ALA A 28 7.37 24.56 1.40
N TYR A 29 7.60 23.83 2.48
CA TYR A 29 8.52 24.17 3.56
C TYR A 29 9.59 23.09 3.63
N VAL A 30 10.84 23.49 3.89
CA VAL A 30 11.90 22.57 4.28
C VAL A 30 12.36 22.95 5.68
N ILE A 31 12.40 21.96 6.57
CA ILE A 31 12.68 22.15 7.99
C ILE A 31 13.86 21.25 8.36
N TYR A 32 14.98 21.88 8.69
CA TYR A 32 16.11 21.15 9.25
C TYR A 32 15.87 20.86 10.73
N ALA A 33 16.00 19.60 11.13
CA ALA A 33 15.82 19.16 12.49
C ALA A 33 16.75 17.99 12.81
N SER A 34 17.57 18.12 13.86
CA SER A 34 18.50 17.07 14.29
C SER A 34 17.79 15.80 14.76
N ASN A 35 18.52 14.70 14.91
CA ASN A 35 17.94 13.45 15.42
C ASN A 35 17.47 13.61 16.89
N GLY A 36 16.32 13.03 17.22
CA GLY A 36 15.69 13.18 18.55
C GLY A 36 15.04 14.56 18.83
N SER A 37 14.79 15.37 17.80
CA SER A 37 14.11 16.66 17.91
C SER A 37 12.58 16.54 17.77
N MET A 38 12.05 16.51 16.54
CA MET A 38 10.61 16.47 16.27
C MET A 38 10.18 15.64 15.07
N LYS A 39 11.08 15.24 14.16
CA LYS A 39 10.70 14.74 12.82
C LYS A 39 9.71 13.58 12.86
N THR A 40 10.14 12.45 13.43
CA THR A 40 9.30 11.27 13.59
C THR A 40 8.07 11.52 14.45
N SER A 41 8.18 12.35 15.49
CA SER A 41 7.05 12.71 16.35
C SER A 41 5.97 13.48 15.57
N PHE A 42 6.39 14.43 14.73
CA PHE A 42 5.50 15.22 13.88
C PHE A 42 4.84 14.32 12.83
N THR A 43 5.62 13.47 12.17
CA THR A 43 5.13 12.46 11.20
C THR A 43 4.10 11.53 11.84
N LYS A 44 4.36 10.99 13.04
CA LYS A 44 3.42 10.15 13.79
C LYS A 44 2.14 10.89 14.15
N THR A 45 2.22 12.15 14.55
CA THR A 45 1.05 12.99 14.83
C THR A 45 0.14 13.09 13.60
N PHE A 46 0.67 13.44 12.44
CA PHE A 46 -0.14 13.52 11.21
C PHE A 46 -0.62 12.16 10.71
N LYS A 47 0.15 11.09 10.93
CA LYS A 47 -0.27 9.72 10.61
C LYS A 47 -1.48 9.32 11.44
N GLN A 48 -1.47 9.62 12.74
CA GLN A 48 -2.58 9.32 13.64
C GLN A 48 -3.87 10.08 13.25
N LEU A 49 -3.73 11.35 12.83
CA LEU A 49 -4.85 12.15 12.34
C LEU A 49 -5.42 11.61 11.03
N LYS A 50 -4.55 11.17 10.10
CA LYS A 50 -4.95 10.50 8.86
C LYS A 50 -5.74 9.21 9.13
N GLU A 51 -5.40 8.49 10.19
CA GLU A 51 -6.10 7.26 10.60
C GLU A 51 -7.39 7.56 11.41
N GLY A 52 -7.76 8.83 11.61
CA GLY A 52 -8.95 9.26 12.35
C GLY A 52 -8.81 9.16 13.88
N GLY A 53 -7.58 8.97 14.39
CA GLY A 53 -7.31 8.90 15.82
C GLY A 53 -6.72 10.20 16.39
N ASN A 54 -6.61 10.25 17.72
CA ASN A 54 -6.03 11.38 18.43
C ASN A 54 -4.55 11.12 18.76
N PRO A 55 -3.65 12.10 18.53
CA PRO A 55 -2.26 12.03 18.99
C PRO A 55 -2.17 11.86 20.51
N LYS A 56 -1.13 11.18 20.97
CA LYS A 56 -0.94 10.82 22.38
C LYS A 56 0.52 10.97 22.85
N GLU A 57 0.69 10.99 24.16
CA GLU A 57 1.97 10.88 24.85
C GLU A 57 2.17 9.44 25.33
N GLU A 58 3.31 8.83 25.05
CA GLU A 58 3.51 7.38 25.23
C GLU A 58 4.35 7.01 26.47
N ILE A 59 5.05 7.96 27.09
CA ILE A 59 6.10 7.66 28.08
C ILE A 59 5.63 7.98 29.51
N PHE A 60 5.02 9.15 29.72
CA PHE A 60 4.71 9.70 31.04
C PHE A 60 3.20 9.83 31.33
N GLY A 61 2.34 9.45 30.38
CA GLY A 61 0.89 9.50 30.50
C GLY A 61 0.34 10.93 30.57
N ARG A 62 1.01 11.91 29.96
CA ARG A 62 0.54 13.30 29.95
C ARG A 62 -0.63 13.49 28.98
N GLU A 63 -1.55 14.38 29.32
CA GLU A 63 -2.60 14.79 28.39
C GLU A 63 -1.98 15.44 27.15
N SER A 64 -2.49 15.04 25.98
CA SER A 64 -2.04 15.51 24.68
C SER A 64 -3.10 16.42 24.07
N SER A 65 -2.68 17.55 23.50
CA SER A 65 -3.54 18.46 22.77
C SER A 65 -3.01 18.62 21.34
N CYS A 66 -3.86 18.48 20.34
CA CYS A 66 -3.49 18.67 18.94
C CYS A 66 -4.61 19.38 18.21
N ASN A 67 -4.31 20.55 17.67
CA ASN A 67 -5.24 21.36 16.91
C ASN A 67 -4.56 21.83 15.61
N ILE A 68 -5.13 21.43 14.48
CA ILE A 68 -4.60 21.70 13.16
C ILE A 68 -5.70 22.32 12.31
N ILE A 69 -5.56 23.62 12.03
CA ILE A 69 -6.62 24.44 11.45
C ILE A 69 -6.17 25.02 10.11
N LYS A 70 -7.04 24.95 9.10
CA LYS A 70 -6.85 25.53 7.77
C LYS A 70 -7.20 27.03 7.77
N SER A 71 -6.89 27.72 6.66
CA SER A 71 -7.18 29.16 6.48
C SER A 71 -8.67 29.55 6.59
N ASN A 72 -9.59 28.59 6.47
CA ASN A 72 -11.04 28.80 6.57
C ASN A 72 -11.61 28.40 7.95
N GLU A 73 -10.75 28.29 8.97
CA GLU A 73 -11.11 27.87 10.34
C GLU A 73 -11.65 26.44 10.48
N GLN A 74 -11.57 25.64 9.42
CA GLN A 74 -11.91 24.21 9.47
C GLN A 74 -10.69 23.37 9.85
N SER A 75 -10.95 22.26 10.54
CA SER A 75 -9.94 21.21 10.75
C SER A 75 -9.49 20.62 9.42
N ILE A 76 -8.26 20.08 9.40
CA ILE A 76 -7.79 19.28 8.28
C ILE A 76 -8.47 17.91 8.30
N GLU A 77 -8.98 17.47 7.15
CA GLU A 77 -9.66 16.19 7.03
C GLU A 77 -8.64 15.05 6.80
N PRO A 78 -8.94 13.81 7.23
CA PRO A 78 -8.03 12.67 7.05
C PRO A 78 -7.60 12.43 5.59
N GLU A 79 -8.49 12.64 4.62
CA GLU A 79 -8.17 12.45 3.20
C GLU A 79 -7.29 13.57 2.61
N GLU A 80 -7.15 14.70 3.31
CA GLU A 80 -6.29 15.82 2.91
C GLU A 80 -4.84 15.63 3.39
N ILE A 81 -4.50 14.52 4.06
CA ILE A 81 -3.18 14.25 4.63
C ILE A 81 -2.52 13.05 3.93
N PHE A 82 -1.31 13.28 3.42
CA PHE A 82 -0.41 12.23 2.98
C PHE A 82 0.90 12.29 3.77
N VAL A 83 1.27 11.17 4.39
CA VAL A 83 2.47 11.06 5.23
C VAL A 83 3.44 10.11 4.55
N ILE A 84 4.67 10.60 4.35
CA ILE A 84 5.82 9.84 3.89
C ILE A 84 6.75 9.67 5.09
N GLU A 85 6.90 8.43 5.54
CA GLU A 85 7.78 8.05 6.65
C GLU A 85 9.24 7.97 6.15
N SER A 86 10.21 7.98 7.08
CA SER A 86 11.64 7.86 6.72
C SER A 86 11.96 6.55 5.99
N TYR A 87 11.30 5.46 6.39
CA TYR A 87 11.29 4.20 5.68
C TYR A 87 10.14 3.32 6.18
N ASN A 88 9.40 2.69 5.27
CA ASN A 88 8.41 1.68 5.60
C ASN A 88 8.41 0.55 4.56
N GLU A 89 9.03 -0.57 4.91
CA GLU A 89 9.20 -1.72 4.00
C GLU A 89 7.87 -2.33 3.52
N SER A 90 6.87 -2.35 4.40
CA SER A 90 5.56 -2.94 4.12
C SER A 90 4.60 -1.97 3.40
N TYR A 91 5.03 -0.73 3.18
CA TYR A 91 4.22 0.24 2.46
C TYR A 91 3.96 -0.21 1.02
N SER A 92 2.69 -0.15 0.63
CA SER A 92 2.22 -0.32 -0.73
C SER A 92 1.16 0.74 -0.99
N SER A 93 1.21 1.38 -2.15
CA SER A 93 0.16 2.32 -2.52
C SER A 93 -1.16 1.56 -2.67
N LYS A 94 -2.20 2.04 -1.98
CA LYS A 94 -3.55 1.46 -2.06
C LYS A 94 -4.31 1.97 -3.28
N ASN A 95 -3.86 3.10 -3.84
CA ASN A 95 -4.50 3.80 -4.94
C ASN A 95 -3.88 3.47 -6.31
N VAL A 96 -3.03 2.45 -6.40
CA VAL A 96 -2.46 1.99 -7.68
C VAL A 96 -3.55 1.59 -8.67
N SER A 97 -4.66 1.00 -8.19
CA SER A 97 -5.80 0.69 -9.05
C SER A 97 -6.37 1.95 -9.73
N ASN A 98 -6.39 3.11 -9.05
CA ASN A 98 -6.89 4.37 -9.62
C ASN A 98 -6.06 4.86 -10.81
N LEU A 99 -4.78 4.49 -10.89
CA LEU A 99 -3.91 4.79 -12.04
C LEU A 99 -4.21 3.90 -13.25
N LEU A 100 -4.74 2.71 -13.00
CA LEU A 100 -4.96 1.65 -13.98
C LEU A 100 -6.39 1.59 -14.50
N VAL A 101 -7.37 2.05 -13.70
CA VAL A 101 -8.79 1.97 -14.06
C VAL A 101 -9.14 3.02 -15.12
N ASN A 102 -9.57 2.53 -16.29
CA ASN A 102 -10.28 3.36 -17.27
C ASN A 102 -11.79 3.31 -16.99
N LYS A 103 -12.32 4.38 -16.38
CA LYS A 103 -13.73 4.49 -16.03
C LYS A 103 -14.68 4.32 -17.23
N VAL A 104 -14.29 4.82 -18.41
CA VAL A 104 -15.12 4.73 -19.63
C VAL A 104 -15.22 3.28 -20.11
N LEU A 105 -14.09 2.57 -20.17
CA LEU A 105 -14.08 1.16 -20.55
C LEU A 105 -14.81 0.28 -19.53
N GLN A 106 -14.67 0.60 -18.24
CA GLN A 106 -15.35 -0.11 -17.16
C GLN A 106 -16.87 0.08 -17.23
N GLU A 107 -17.36 1.31 -17.38
CA GLU A 107 -18.79 1.59 -17.52
C GLU A 107 -19.38 0.84 -18.72
N LYS A 108 -18.65 0.83 -19.85
CA LYS A 108 -19.04 0.07 -21.04
C LYS A 108 -19.03 -1.44 -20.81
N TYR A 109 -18.04 -1.98 -20.11
CA TYR A 109 -17.98 -3.40 -19.76
C TYR A 109 -19.16 -3.81 -18.86
N ILE A 110 -19.45 -3.01 -17.83
CA ILE A 110 -20.58 -3.25 -16.91
C ILE A 110 -21.92 -3.15 -17.65
N SER A 111 -22.08 -2.21 -18.56
CA SER A 111 -23.32 -2.07 -19.32
C SER A 111 -23.58 -3.30 -20.21
N LEU A 112 -22.56 -3.83 -20.88
CA LEU A 112 -22.68 -5.04 -21.72
C LEU A 112 -23.09 -6.28 -20.89
N LEU A 113 -22.46 -6.47 -19.73
CA LEU A 113 -22.86 -7.56 -18.83
C LEU A 113 -24.32 -7.41 -18.36
N LYS A 114 -24.76 -6.18 -18.10
CA LYS A 114 -26.14 -5.89 -17.71
C LYS A 114 -27.12 -6.20 -18.85
N GLU A 115 -26.79 -5.86 -20.08
CA GLU A 115 -27.62 -6.16 -21.26
C GLU A 115 -27.75 -7.67 -21.50
N ILE A 116 -26.65 -8.43 -21.39
CA ILE A 116 -26.68 -9.90 -21.44
C ILE A 116 -27.62 -10.44 -20.35
N THR A 117 -27.48 -9.99 -19.11
CA THR A 117 -28.32 -10.45 -17.99
C THR A 117 -29.80 -10.15 -18.23
N ILE A 118 -30.15 -8.95 -18.69
CA ILE A 118 -31.54 -8.58 -19.00
C ILE A 118 -32.11 -9.51 -20.08
N LYS A 119 -31.38 -9.78 -21.17
CA LYS A 119 -31.84 -10.70 -22.22
C LYS A 119 -31.94 -12.14 -21.71
N LYS A 120 -31.02 -12.56 -20.84
CA LYS A 120 -31.02 -13.89 -20.24
C LYS A 120 -32.25 -14.08 -19.36
N ASP A 121 -32.53 -13.12 -18.49
CA ASP A 121 -33.69 -13.16 -17.59
C ASP A 121 -35.00 -13.16 -18.39
N ASN A 122 -35.10 -12.35 -19.44
CA ASN A 122 -36.27 -12.36 -20.34
C ASN A 122 -36.46 -13.74 -21.01
N PHE A 123 -35.38 -14.37 -21.46
CA PHE A 123 -35.44 -15.70 -22.07
C PHE A 123 -35.85 -16.78 -21.06
N ILE A 124 -35.29 -16.76 -19.85
CA ILE A 124 -35.64 -17.70 -18.77
C ILE A 124 -37.11 -17.51 -18.37
N ASN A 125 -37.57 -16.26 -18.22
CA ASN A 125 -38.96 -15.96 -17.88
C ASN A 125 -39.92 -16.47 -18.96
N ALA A 126 -39.63 -16.25 -20.24
CA ALA A 126 -40.45 -16.76 -21.34
C ALA A 126 -40.56 -18.30 -21.33
N LEU A 127 -39.46 -19.00 -21.03
CA LEU A 127 -39.47 -20.45 -20.90
C LEU A 127 -40.21 -20.93 -19.64
N GLN A 128 -40.13 -20.19 -18.54
CA GLN A 128 -40.88 -20.49 -17.31
C GLN A 128 -42.38 -20.24 -17.46
N GLU A 129 -42.80 -19.26 -18.27
CA GLU A 129 -44.20 -19.09 -18.65
C GLU A 129 -44.71 -20.28 -19.49
N TYR A 130 -43.86 -20.81 -20.36
CA TYR A 130 -44.19 -21.95 -21.23
C TYR A 130 -44.19 -23.32 -20.50
N LEU A 131 -43.28 -23.53 -19.54
CA LEU A 131 -43.09 -24.84 -18.87
C LEU A 131 -43.55 -24.87 -17.41
N GLY A 132 -43.77 -23.71 -16.80
CA GLY A 132 -44.07 -23.54 -15.39
C GLY A 132 -42.91 -22.95 -14.57
N PRO A 133 -43.22 -22.18 -13.49
CA PRO A 133 -42.23 -21.36 -12.77
C PRO A 133 -41.23 -22.16 -11.93
N LYS A 134 -41.47 -23.45 -11.71
CA LYS A 134 -40.61 -24.32 -10.90
C LYS A 134 -39.51 -25.02 -11.72
N VAL A 135 -39.51 -24.86 -13.04
CA VAL A 135 -38.52 -25.52 -13.90
C VAL A 135 -37.20 -24.76 -13.85
N ALA A 136 -36.14 -25.46 -13.44
CA ALA A 136 -34.79 -24.95 -13.45
C ALA A 136 -34.20 -24.99 -14.87
N ILE A 137 -34.53 -23.98 -15.68
CA ILE A 137 -34.25 -23.93 -17.12
C ILE A 137 -32.76 -24.19 -17.44
N GLU A 138 -31.84 -23.48 -16.78
CA GLU A 138 -30.40 -23.55 -17.09
C GLU A 138 -29.83 -24.97 -16.85
N SER A 139 -30.20 -25.62 -15.75
CA SER A 139 -29.72 -26.97 -15.42
C SER A 139 -30.37 -28.04 -16.30
N GLN A 140 -31.64 -27.88 -16.66
CA GLN A 140 -32.35 -28.83 -17.51
C GLN A 140 -31.85 -28.81 -18.95
N ILE A 141 -31.56 -27.63 -19.51
CA ILE A 141 -30.97 -27.51 -20.86
C ILE A 141 -29.56 -28.11 -20.87
N THR A 142 -28.71 -27.77 -19.89
CA THR A 142 -27.34 -28.32 -19.83
C THR A 142 -27.35 -29.84 -19.63
N TYR A 143 -28.30 -30.38 -18.86
CA TYR A 143 -28.51 -31.82 -18.73
C TYR A 143 -28.93 -32.47 -20.07
N ALA A 144 -29.94 -31.91 -20.75
CA ALA A 144 -30.49 -32.47 -22.00
C ALA A 144 -29.47 -32.54 -23.15
N PHE A 145 -28.46 -31.66 -23.13
CA PHE A 145 -27.38 -31.63 -24.12
C PHE A 145 -26.08 -32.31 -23.62
N ASN A 146 -26.11 -33.00 -22.47
CA ASN A 146 -24.94 -33.67 -21.86
C ASN A 146 -23.74 -32.73 -21.61
N LYS A 147 -24.02 -31.52 -21.09
CA LYS A 147 -23.08 -30.39 -20.98
C LYS A 147 -23.18 -29.70 -19.60
N GLN A 148 -23.27 -30.49 -18.53
CA GLN A 148 -23.49 -30.02 -17.16
C GLN A 148 -22.38 -29.09 -16.63
N ASP A 149 -21.13 -29.28 -17.06
CA ASP A 149 -19.99 -28.43 -16.68
C ASP A 149 -19.78 -27.21 -17.61
N SER A 150 -20.67 -27.02 -18.60
CA SER A 150 -20.53 -25.94 -19.57
C SER A 150 -21.24 -24.67 -19.15
N ASP A 151 -20.71 -23.53 -19.60
CA ASP A 151 -21.37 -22.23 -19.46
C ASP A 151 -22.67 -22.21 -20.29
N PHE A 152 -23.78 -21.83 -19.65
CA PHE A 152 -25.12 -21.82 -20.25
C PHE A 152 -25.18 -20.98 -21.54
N LEU A 153 -24.58 -19.79 -21.56
CA LEU A 153 -24.60 -18.92 -22.74
C LEU A 153 -23.75 -19.48 -23.88
N LYS A 154 -22.62 -20.13 -23.56
CA LYS A 154 -21.82 -20.85 -24.55
C LYS A 154 -22.60 -22.01 -25.17
N LEU A 155 -23.34 -22.78 -24.38
CA LEU A 155 -24.18 -23.87 -24.88
C LEU A 155 -25.26 -23.35 -25.84
N LEU A 156 -25.97 -22.27 -25.48
CA LEU A 156 -26.99 -21.68 -26.38
C LEU A 156 -26.37 -21.19 -27.70
N ASN A 157 -25.17 -20.61 -27.63
CA ASN A 157 -24.43 -20.21 -28.82
C ASN A 157 -24.02 -21.41 -29.70
N GLU A 158 -23.56 -22.51 -29.09
CA GLU A 158 -23.27 -23.78 -29.79
C GLU A 158 -24.54 -24.32 -30.49
N ILE A 159 -25.68 -24.34 -29.80
CA ILE A 159 -26.97 -24.78 -30.36
C ILE A 159 -27.38 -23.90 -31.54
N HIS A 160 -27.28 -22.57 -31.40
CA HIS A 160 -27.59 -21.64 -32.49
C HIS A 160 -26.67 -21.84 -33.69
N ASN A 161 -25.37 -22.08 -33.50
CA ASN A 161 -24.42 -22.28 -34.60
C ASN A 161 -24.64 -23.60 -35.35
N ASN A 162 -25.16 -24.62 -34.65
CA ASN A 162 -25.59 -25.88 -35.27
C ASN A 162 -26.91 -25.79 -36.02
N ASP A 163 -27.49 -24.59 -36.16
CA ASP A 163 -28.77 -24.31 -36.81
C ASP A 163 -29.93 -25.06 -36.15
N LEU A 164 -30.55 -24.41 -35.16
CA LEU A 164 -31.65 -24.98 -34.38
C LEU A 164 -32.79 -25.55 -35.26
N ASN A 165 -33.01 -25.00 -36.45
CA ASN A 165 -34.05 -25.49 -37.37
C ASN A 165 -33.73 -26.85 -38.00
N LYS A 166 -32.45 -27.23 -38.07
CA LYS A 166 -32.00 -28.54 -38.58
C LYS A 166 -31.97 -29.62 -37.52
N LEU A 167 -32.09 -29.26 -36.24
CA LEU A 167 -32.17 -30.21 -35.15
C LEU A 167 -33.56 -30.88 -35.13
N GLU A 168 -33.55 -32.19 -34.93
CA GLU A 168 -34.75 -32.99 -34.75
C GLU A 168 -35.47 -32.52 -33.48
N ASP A 169 -36.77 -32.26 -33.61
CA ASP A 169 -37.64 -31.87 -32.50
C ASP A 169 -38.59 -33.01 -32.15
N SER A 170 -39.25 -32.92 -30.99
CA SER A 170 -40.15 -33.97 -30.52
C SER A 170 -41.54 -33.93 -31.17
N GLY A 171 -41.88 -32.82 -31.84
CA GLY A 171 -43.24 -32.52 -32.32
C GLY A 171 -44.30 -32.39 -31.21
N LEU A 172 -43.89 -32.34 -29.93
CA LEU A 172 -44.80 -32.28 -28.79
C LEU A 172 -45.24 -30.84 -28.48
N ASP A 173 -46.53 -30.68 -28.18
CA ASP A 173 -47.08 -29.41 -27.69
C ASP A 173 -47.05 -29.37 -26.16
N PHE A 174 -46.07 -28.66 -25.60
CA PHE A 174 -45.91 -28.49 -24.15
C PHE A 174 -46.92 -27.52 -23.52
N THR A 175 -47.82 -26.90 -24.31
CA THR A 175 -49.02 -26.24 -23.76
C THR A 175 -50.08 -27.24 -23.32
N GLN A 176 -50.08 -28.45 -23.90
CA GLN A 176 -51.00 -29.54 -23.58
C GLN A 176 -50.35 -30.63 -22.72
N ILE A 177 -49.04 -30.84 -22.89
CA ILE A 177 -48.26 -31.85 -22.19
C ILE A 177 -47.46 -31.20 -21.07
N ASP A 178 -47.74 -31.57 -19.82
CA ASP A 178 -46.96 -31.09 -18.68
C ASP A 178 -45.54 -31.68 -18.69
N TYR A 179 -44.57 -30.82 -19.00
CA TYR A 179 -43.14 -31.15 -19.02
C TYR A 179 -42.68 -31.75 -17.70
N THR A 180 -43.13 -31.21 -16.56
CA THR A 180 -42.67 -31.64 -15.24
C THR A 180 -43.13 -33.05 -14.90
N THR A 181 -44.32 -33.44 -15.36
CA THR A 181 -44.81 -34.82 -15.24
C THR A 181 -44.09 -35.76 -16.21
N LEU A 182 -43.80 -35.35 -17.45
CA LEU A 182 -43.14 -36.22 -18.43
C LEU A 182 -41.68 -36.55 -18.06
N PHE A 183 -40.95 -35.55 -17.56
CA PHE A 183 -39.51 -35.67 -17.27
C PHE A 183 -39.20 -35.73 -15.76
N ASP A 184 -40.14 -36.22 -14.93
CA ASP A 184 -39.90 -36.49 -13.51
C ASP A 184 -38.90 -37.65 -13.31
N ASP A 185 -38.06 -37.56 -12.28
CA ASP A 185 -37.02 -38.57 -12.00
C ASP A 185 -37.58 -39.98 -11.81
N LYS A 186 -38.78 -40.12 -11.21
CA LYS A 186 -39.42 -41.43 -11.02
C LYS A 186 -39.97 -41.97 -12.33
N VAL A 187 -40.42 -41.08 -13.22
CA VAL A 187 -40.86 -41.44 -14.58
C VAL A 187 -39.65 -41.86 -15.40
N ALA A 188 -38.55 -41.11 -15.36
CA ALA A 188 -37.30 -41.47 -16.01
C ALA A 188 -36.80 -42.85 -15.54
N THR A 189 -36.79 -43.09 -14.21
CA THR A 189 -36.40 -44.38 -13.63
C THR A 189 -37.31 -45.53 -14.12
N PHE A 190 -38.61 -45.26 -14.23
CA PHE A 190 -39.60 -46.23 -14.68
C PHE A 190 -39.45 -46.55 -16.18
N VAL A 191 -39.29 -45.53 -17.03
CA VAL A 191 -39.18 -45.69 -18.49
C VAL A 191 -37.83 -46.31 -18.88
N LYS A 192 -36.75 -46.00 -18.17
CA LYS A 192 -35.42 -46.58 -18.41
C LYS A 192 -35.30 -48.06 -17.98
N ASP A 193 -36.26 -48.61 -17.24
CA ASP A 193 -36.33 -50.06 -16.99
C ASP A 193 -36.92 -50.79 -18.22
N PRO A 194 -36.14 -51.63 -18.94
CA PRO A 194 -36.60 -52.28 -20.18
C PRO A 194 -37.87 -53.11 -19.99
N LYS A 195 -38.03 -53.75 -18.82
CA LYS A 195 -39.22 -54.54 -18.49
C LYS A 195 -40.46 -53.66 -18.30
N SER A 196 -40.28 -52.47 -17.73
CA SER A 196 -41.39 -51.51 -17.55
C SER A 196 -41.79 -50.88 -18.88
N LEU A 197 -40.84 -50.57 -19.75
CA LEU A 197 -41.10 -50.05 -21.10
C LEU A 197 -41.83 -51.08 -22.00
N GLU A 198 -41.43 -52.35 -21.95
CA GLU A 198 -42.11 -53.43 -22.67
C GLU A 198 -43.57 -53.56 -22.20
N LEU A 199 -43.79 -53.60 -20.89
CA LEU A 199 -45.12 -53.62 -20.30
C LEU A 199 -45.94 -52.38 -20.67
N LEU A 200 -45.31 -51.21 -20.82
CA LEU A 200 -45.98 -49.96 -21.22
C LEU A 200 -46.46 -49.98 -22.68
N LYS A 201 -45.67 -50.55 -23.60
CA LYS A 201 -46.05 -50.69 -25.03
C LYS A 201 -47.23 -51.65 -25.19
N GLU A 202 -47.18 -52.77 -24.49
CA GLU A 202 -48.28 -53.74 -24.43
C GLU A 202 -49.52 -53.10 -23.82
N TYR A 203 -49.35 -52.34 -22.73
CA TYR A 203 -50.42 -51.60 -22.08
C TYR A 203 -51.10 -50.62 -23.03
N SER A 204 -50.38 -49.80 -23.80
CA SER A 204 -51.01 -48.81 -24.71
C SER A 204 -51.91 -49.45 -25.78
N THR A 205 -51.43 -50.53 -26.40
CA THR A 205 -52.11 -51.19 -27.51
C THR A 205 -53.40 -51.84 -27.03
N GLU A 206 -53.36 -52.50 -25.88
CA GLU A 206 -54.52 -53.13 -25.28
C GLU A 206 -55.44 -52.09 -24.63
N TYR A 207 -54.92 -51.18 -23.80
CA TYR A 207 -55.73 -50.20 -23.05
C TYR A 207 -56.62 -49.33 -23.93
N ASN A 208 -56.14 -48.86 -25.09
CA ASN A 208 -56.97 -48.08 -26.02
C ASN A 208 -58.15 -48.91 -26.58
N ASN A 209 -57.90 -50.17 -26.97
CA ASN A 209 -58.96 -51.07 -27.47
C ASN A 209 -59.98 -51.46 -26.38
N LEU A 210 -59.60 -51.31 -25.12
CA LEU A 210 -60.32 -51.74 -23.94
C LEU A 210 -61.19 -50.64 -23.34
N MET A 211 -60.68 -49.41 -23.23
CA MET A 211 -61.40 -48.28 -22.62
C MET A 211 -62.54 -47.72 -23.48
N ASP A 212 -62.56 -47.99 -24.78
CA ASP A 212 -63.66 -47.59 -25.67
C ASP A 212 -64.93 -48.48 -25.50
N LYS A 213 -64.82 -49.61 -24.79
CA LYS A 213 -65.91 -50.59 -24.61
C LYS A 213 -66.57 -50.54 -23.22
N THR A 214 -65.98 -49.83 -22.26
CA THR A 214 -66.46 -49.80 -20.87
C THR A 214 -67.42 -48.65 -20.62
N THR A 215 -68.48 -48.88 -19.83
CA THR A 215 -69.46 -47.85 -19.47
C THR A 215 -69.16 -47.17 -18.14
N PHE A 216 -68.44 -47.84 -17.23
CA PHE A 216 -68.11 -47.33 -15.90
C PHE A 216 -66.72 -46.65 -15.81
N LEU A 217 -65.70 -47.15 -16.52
CA LEU A 217 -64.38 -46.52 -16.59
C LEU A 217 -64.29 -45.46 -17.70
N LYS A 218 -63.45 -44.43 -17.49
CA LYS A 218 -63.19 -43.37 -18.47
C LYS A 218 -61.70 -43.03 -18.53
N LYS A 219 -61.14 -43.14 -19.74
CA LYS A 219 -59.75 -42.80 -20.07
C LYS A 219 -59.31 -41.46 -19.49
N GLY A 220 -58.13 -41.40 -18.85
CA GLY A 220 -57.53 -40.17 -18.32
C GLY A 220 -58.28 -39.51 -17.16
N THR A 221 -59.45 -40.03 -16.76
CA THR A 221 -60.33 -39.41 -15.75
C THR A 221 -60.63 -40.34 -14.58
N PHE A 222 -61.13 -41.56 -14.88
CA PHE A 222 -61.62 -42.50 -13.88
C PHE A 222 -61.22 -43.93 -14.28
N ASN A 223 -60.08 -44.38 -13.77
CA ASN A 223 -59.51 -45.70 -14.07
C ASN A 223 -59.70 -46.69 -12.91
N GLN A 224 -59.11 -47.89 -13.03
CA GLN A 224 -59.24 -48.95 -12.03
C GLN A 224 -58.70 -48.57 -10.65
N TYR A 225 -57.64 -47.76 -10.60
CA TYR A 225 -57.11 -47.24 -9.34
C TYR A 225 -58.12 -46.31 -8.66
N ASN A 226 -58.75 -45.40 -9.41
CA ASN A 226 -59.80 -44.54 -8.89
C ASN A 226 -61.01 -45.35 -8.42
N ALA A 227 -61.46 -46.32 -9.21
CA ALA A 227 -62.58 -47.19 -8.88
C ALA A 227 -62.33 -47.98 -7.59
N LYS A 228 -61.13 -48.56 -7.43
CA LYS A 228 -60.73 -49.26 -6.22
C LYS A 228 -60.68 -48.32 -5.01
N ASN A 229 -60.06 -47.15 -5.14
CA ASN A 229 -59.98 -46.20 -4.03
C ASN A 229 -61.35 -45.68 -3.59
N ILE A 230 -62.27 -45.41 -4.53
CA ILE A 230 -63.64 -45.02 -4.19
C ILE A 230 -64.34 -46.18 -3.48
N ASN A 231 -64.20 -47.41 -3.97
CA ASN A 231 -64.79 -48.58 -3.32
C ASN A 231 -64.30 -48.73 -1.86
N ASP A 232 -62.99 -48.69 -1.67
CA ASP A 232 -62.37 -48.81 -0.33
C ASP A 232 -62.81 -47.66 0.58
N SER A 233 -62.82 -46.42 0.08
CA SER A 233 -63.23 -45.24 0.85
C SER A 233 -64.72 -45.26 1.22
N LEU A 234 -65.61 -45.62 0.31
CA LEU A 234 -67.05 -45.72 0.60
C LEU A 234 -67.34 -46.82 1.63
N ASN A 235 -66.60 -47.93 1.57
CA ASN A 235 -66.72 -49.04 2.51
C ASN A 235 -66.19 -48.65 3.90
N GLU A 236 -64.99 -48.07 3.99
CA GLU A 236 -64.38 -47.65 5.26
C GLU A 236 -65.19 -46.56 5.99
N ASN A 237 -65.87 -45.69 5.24
CA ASN A 237 -66.71 -44.63 5.80
C ASN A 237 -68.17 -45.05 6.01
N GLY A 238 -68.50 -46.34 5.86
CA GLY A 238 -69.84 -46.87 6.15
C GLY A 238 -70.96 -46.37 5.24
N PHE A 239 -70.65 -45.88 4.03
CA PHE A 239 -71.61 -45.25 3.11
C PHE A 239 -72.80 -46.16 2.77
N PHE A 240 -72.52 -47.42 2.42
CA PHE A 240 -73.54 -48.41 2.12
C PHE A 240 -74.24 -48.93 3.39
N THR A 241 -73.55 -48.95 4.53
CA THR A 241 -74.13 -49.30 5.83
C THR A 241 -75.17 -48.26 6.27
N ALA A 242 -75.04 -47.01 5.82
CA ALA A 242 -76.01 -45.94 6.02
C ALA A 242 -77.16 -45.93 4.98
N GLU A 243 -77.32 -47.00 4.19
CA GLU A 243 -78.38 -47.18 3.18
C GLU A 243 -78.32 -46.21 1.98
N HIS A 244 -77.19 -45.53 1.78
CA HIS A 244 -76.97 -44.72 0.58
C HIS A 244 -76.65 -45.61 -0.63
N HIS A 245 -76.99 -45.13 -1.84
CA HIS A 245 -76.77 -45.86 -3.10
C HIS A 245 -76.06 -44.98 -4.13
N LEU A 246 -75.24 -45.59 -4.99
CA LEU A 246 -74.63 -44.91 -6.14
C LEU A 246 -75.53 -45.08 -7.37
N LEU A 247 -75.66 -44.02 -8.17
CA LEU A 247 -76.28 -44.07 -9.49
C LEU A 247 -75.19 -43.86 -10.55
N LEU A 248 -74.99 -44.86 -11.40
CA LEU A 248 -74.00 -44.83 -12.46
C LEU A 248 -74.52 -44.14 -13.72
N ARG A 249 -73.61 -43.81 -14.64
CA ARG A 249 -73.92 -43.07 -15.88
C ARG A 249 -74.93 -43.79 -16.79
N ASP A 250 -74.94 -45.12 -16.74
CA ASP A 250 -75.86 -45.99 -17.49
C ASP A 250 -77.22 -46.19 -16.78
N GLY A 251 -77.44 -45.52 -15.64
CA GLY A 251 -78.65 -45.61 -14.83
C GLY A 251 -78.67 -46.79 -13.86
N LYS A 252 -77.60 -47.62 -13.80
CA LYS A 252 -77.50 -48.72 -12.85
C LYS A 252 -77.33 -48.18 -11.42
N ARG A 253 -78.08 -48.75 -10.47
CA ARG A 253 -77.97 -48.42 -9.04
C ARG A 253 -77.15 -49.47 -8.32
N ILE A 254 -76.16 -49.03 -7.54
CA ILE A 254 -75.31 -49.88 -6.71
C ILE A 254 -75.66 -49.63 -5.25
N LYS A 255 -76.06 -50.68 -4.56
CA LYS A 255 -76.62 -50.63 -3.20
C LYS A 255 -75.70 -51.18 -2.13
N SER A 256 -74.65 -51.91 -2.50
CA SER A 256 -73.68 -52.46 -1.55
C SER A 256 -72.26 -52.41 -2.09
N ASN A 257 -71.29 -52.60 -1.18
CA ASN A 257 -69.88 -52.72 -1.52
C ASN A 257 -69.62 -53.95 -2.41
N GLU A 258 -70.31 -55.06 -2.13
CA GLU A 258 -70.21 -56.28 -2.95
C GLU A 258 -70.69 -56.05 -4.38
N GLU A 259 -71.80 -55.31 -4.57
CA GLU A 259 -72.30 -54.96 -5.91
C GLU A 259 -71.31 -54.07 -6.68
N LEU A 260 -70.60 -53.17 -6.00
CA LEU A 260 -69.58 -52.32 -6.61
C LEU A 260 -68.32 -53.13 -6.98
N ILE A 261 -67.86 -54.02 -6.09
CA ILE A 261 -66.75 -54.92 -6.33
C ILE A 261 -67.06 -55.86 -7.50
N ASP A 262 -68.26 -56.42 -7.54
CA ASP A 262 -68.68 -57.35 -8.60
C ASP A 262 -68.77 -56.64 -9.95
N LEU A 263 -69.23 -55.38 -9.99
CA LEU A 263 -69.18 -54.55 -11.21
C LEU A 263 -67.74 -54.32 -11.68
N ILE A 264 -66.84 -53.93 -10.77
CA ILE A 264 -65.42 -53.69 -11.09
C ILE A 264 -64.77 -54.99 -11.59
N GLN A 265 -65.08 -56.13 -11.00
CA GLN A 265 -64.57 -57.45 -11.41
C GLN A 265 -65.17 -57.92 -12.74
N THR A 266 -66.46 -57.69 -12.95
CA THR A 266 -67.15 -58.05 -14.20
C THR A 266 -66.61 -57.24 -15.37
N GLU A 267 -66.48 -55.92 -15.23
CA GLU A 267 -65.84 -55.11 -16.26
C GLU A 267 -64.40 -55.60 -16.50
N LYS A 268 -63.62 -55.85 -15.45
CA LYS A 268 -62.25 -56.38 -15.58
C LYS A 268 -62.18 -57.72 -16.33
N ALA A 269 -63.16 -58.61 -16.14
CA ALA A 269 -63.23 -59.91 -16.81
C ALA A 269 -63.74 -59.81 -18.26
N GLU A 270 -64.68 -58.90 -18.56
CA GLU A 270 -65.15 -58.63 -19.92
C GLU A 270 -64.07 -57.97 -20.79
N ILE A 271 -63.22 -57.16 -20.17
CA ILE A 271 -62.11 -56.44 -20.79
C ILE A 271 -60.97 -57.41 -21.18
N LEU A 272 -60.60 -58.38 -20.35
CA LEU A 272 -59.40 -59.21 -20.57
C LEU A 272 -59.73 -60.72 -20.58
N LYS A 273 -60.11 -61.25 -21.75
CA LYS A 273 -60.40 -62.70 -21.94
C LYS A 273 -59.16 -63.61 -21.83
N ASP A 274 -57.94 -63.07 -21.91
CA ASP A 274 -56.69 -63.82 -21.76
C ASP A 274 -56.11 -63.67 -20.33
N PRO A 275 -55.99 -64.75 -19.54
CA PRO A 275 -55.38 -64.74 -18.22
C PRO A 275 -53.94 -64.20 -18.17
N ARG A 276 -53.18 -64.33 -19.26
CA ARG A 276 -51.81 -63.81 -19.36
C ARG A 276 -51.80 -62.30 -19.50
N LEU A 277 -52.70 -61.75 -20.33
CA LEU A 277 -52.87 -60.31 -20.49
C LEU A 277 -53.36 -59.66 -19.19
N LEU A 278 -54.30 -60.31 -18.49
CA LEU A 278 -54.78 -59.86 -17.17
C LEU A 278 -53.63 -59.69 -16.18
N LYS A 279 -52.74 -60.68 -16.08
CA LYS A 279 -51.60 -60.65 -15.15
C LYS A 279 -50.57 -59.56 -15.52
N ARG A 280 -50.31 -59.34 -16.82
CA ARG A 280 -49.41 -58.28 -17.27
C ARG A 280 -50.02 -56.89 -17.07
N PHE A 281 -51.32 -56.75 -17.32
CA PHE A 281 -52.09 -55.54 -17.09
C PHE A 281 -52.08 -55.13 -15.60
N GLU A 282 -52.30 -56.07 -14.69
CA GLU A 282 -52.21 -55.81 -13.24
C GLU A 282 -50.81 -55.38 -12.80
N GLN A 283 -49.76 -55.92 -13.43
CA GLN A 283 -48.38 -55.54 -13.11
C GLN A 283 -48.08 -54.09 -13.50
N ILE A 284 -48.48 -53.68 -14.71
CA ILE A 284 -48.27 -52.31 -15.17
C ILE A 284 -49.15 -51.32 -14.41
N ASP A 285 -50.41 -51.67 -14.14
CA ASP A 285 -51.35 -50.85 -13.35
C ASP A 285 -50.82 -50.60 -11.93
N LYS A 286 -50.29 -51.66 -11.27
CA LYS A 286 -49.66 -51.55 -9.96
C LYS A 286 -48.42 -50.66 -9.99
N LYS A 287 -47.57 -50.80 -11.00
CA LYS A 287 -46.36 -49.97 -11.14
C LYS A 287 -46.71 -48.50 -11.37
N LEU A 288 -47.64 -48.21 -12.28
CA LEU A 288 -48.09 -46.85 -12.58
C LEU A 288 -48.87 -46.21 -11.41
N SER A 289 -49.48 -47.02 -10.55
CA SER A 289 -50.22 -46.53 -9.38
C SER A 289 -49.38 -46.37 -8.10
N ALA A 290 -48.09 -46.73 -8.16
CA ALA A 290 -47.22 -46.84 -6.98
C ALA A 290 -46.97 -45.51 -6.24
N ASN A 291 -46.98 -44.38 -6.96
CA ASN A 291 -46.80 -43.05 -6.38
C ASN A 291 -47.53 -41.98 -7.21
N VAL A 292 -47.63 -40.76 -6.67
CA VAL A 292 -48.34 -39.64 -7.31
C VAL A 292 -47.75 -39.29 -8.69
N GLN A 293 -46.42 -39.29 -8.82
CA GLN A 293 -45.74 -38.92 -10.07
C GLN A 293 -46.08 -39.89 -11.20
N LEU A 294 -46.01 -41.20 -10.94
CA LEU A 294 -46.36 -42.23 -11.93
C LEU A 294 -47.87 -42.25 -12.24
N ARG A 295 -48.73 -41.83 -11.31
CA ARG A 295 -50.17 -41.66 -11.56
C ARG A 295 -50.43 -40.47 -12.49
N ASN A 296 -49.74 -39.36 -12.29
CA ASN A 296 -49.84 -38.20 -13.19
C ASN A 296 -49.30 -38.55 -14.58
N PHE A 297 -48.17 -39.26 -14.64
CA PHE A 297 -47.61 -39.76 -15.90
C PHE A 297 -48.55 -40.71 -16.62
N ARG A 298 -49.23 -41.59 -15.88
CA ARG A 298 -50.28 -42.46 -16.42
C ARG A 298 -51.39 -41.65 -17.10
N ILE A 299 -51.90 -40.59 -16.45
CA ILE A 299 -52.92 -39.73 -17.05
C ILE A 299 -52.41 -39.10 -18.35
N LEU A 300 -51.15 -38.64 -18.35
CA LEU A 300 -50.51 -38.02 -19.51
C LEU A 300 -50.42 -38.98 -20.71
N ILE A 301 -49.91 -40.20 -20.54
CA ILE A 301 -49.82 -41.19 -21.63
C ILE A 301 -51.17 -41.77 -22.05
N GLU A 302 -52.16 -41.77 -21.17
CA GLU A 302 -53.53 -42.16 -21.53
C GLU A 302 -54.16 -41.09 -22.43
N ASN A 303 -53.92 -39.80 -22.16
CA ASN A 303 -54.41 -38.72 -23.01
C ASN A 303 -53.64 -38.63 -24.34
N GLU A 304 -52.33 -38.87 -24.34
CA GLU A 304 -51.46 -38.86 -25.53
C GLU A 304 -50.72 -40.19 -25.74
N PRO A 305 -51.38 -41.25 -26.26
CA PRO A 305 -50.77 -42.57 -26.44
C PRO A 305 -49.61 -42.61 -27.44
N SER A 306 -49.57 -41.65 -28.37
CA SER A 306 -48.51 -41.49 -29.38
C SER A 306 -47.13 -41.28 -28.74
N LEU A 307 -47.09 -40.69 -27.54
CA LEU A 307 -45.89 -40.42 -26.77
C LEU A 307 -45.10 -41.69 -26.42
N ILE A 308 -45.79 -42.82 -26.24
CA ILE A 308 -45.18 -44.09 -25.81
C ILE A 308 -44.14 -44.60 -26.81
N ASN A 309 -44.31 -44.30 -28.09
CA ASN A 309 -43.34 -44.66 -29.12
C ASN A 309 -42.04 -43.85 -29.00
N GLN A 310 -42.11 -42.61 -28.52
CA GLN A 310 -40.95 -41.74 -28.34
C GLN A 310 -40.18 -42.05 -27.04
N LEU A 311 -40.83 -42.67 -26.05
CA LEU A 311 -40.20 -43.06 -24.77
C LEU A 311 -39.11 -44.13 -24.88
N VAL A 312 -38.95 -44.75 -26.06
CA VAL A 312 -37.91 -45.77 -26.29
C VAL A 312 -36.51 -45.19 -26.16
N ASP A 313 -36.31 -43.97 -26.66
CA ASP A 313 -35.11 -43.19 -26.46
C ASP A 313 -35.46 -41.99 -25.58
N PHE A 314 -35.53 -42.22 -24.26
CA PHE A 314 -35.95 -41.19 -23.31
C PHE A 314 -34.97 -40.00 -23.27
N ASP A 315 -33.67 -40.25 -23.41
CA ASP A 315 -32.65 -39.20 -23.41
C ASP A 315 -32.67 -38.41 -24.74
N GLY A 316 -32.88 -39.09 -25.87
CA GLY A 316 -33.15 -38.44 -27.16
C GLY A 316 -34.45 -37.63 -27.18
N LEU A 317 -35.52 -38.15 -26.57
CA LEU A 317 -36.79 -37.44 -26.38
C LEU A 317 -36.60 -36.17 -25.54
N LEU A 318 -35.84 -36.24 -24.45
CA LEU A 318 -35.53 -35.07 -23.61
C LEU A 318 -34.78 -34.00 -24.42
N ARG A 319 -33.77 -34.40 -25.19
CA ARG A 319 -33.04 -33.48 -26.08
C ARG A 319 -33.97 -32.86 -27.12
N ASN A 320 -34.76 -33.67 -27.82
CA ASN A 320 -35.68 -33.22 -28.87
C ASN A 320 -36.81 -32.35 -28.30
N ALA A 321 -37.25 -32.60 -27.07
CA ALA A 321 -38.18 -31.75 -26.33
C ALA A 321 -37.60 -30.35 -26.11
N TRP A 322 -36.35 -30.25 -25.66
CA TRP A 322 -35.68 -28.96 -25.53
C TRP A 322 -35.48 -28.25 -26.87
N VAL A 323 -35.24 -28.99 -27.97
CA VAL A 323 -35.26 -28.40 -29.32
C VAL A 323 -36.63 -27.79 -29.65
N THR A 324 -37.73 -28.50 -29.37
CA THR A 324 -39.11 -27.98 -29.56
C THR A 324 -39.33 -26.72 -28.72
N ILE A 325 -38.96 -26.75 -27.44
CA ILE A 325 -39.14 -25.64 -26.49
C ILE A 325 -38.38 -24.38 -26.95
N LEU A 326 -37.14 -24.55 -27.42
CA LEU A 326 -36.32 -23.48 -27.96
C LEU A 326 -36.92 -22.92 -29.26
N LYS A 327 -37.44 -23.78 -30.15
CA LYS A 327 -38.13 -23.36 -31.38
C LYS A 327 -39.42 -22.57 -31.08
N SER A 328 -40.19 -22.96 -30.07
CA SER A 328 -41.39 -22.23 -29.64
C SER A 328 -41.07 -20.83 -29.07
N ASN A 329 -39.84 -20.60 -28.62
CA ASN A 329 -39.38 -19.34 -28.05
C ASN A 329 -38.22 -18.72 -28.86
N ILE A 330 -38.24 -18.93 -30.18
CA ILE A 330 -37.14 -18.62 -31.09
C ILE A 330 -36.75 -17.14 -31.07
N GLU A 331 -37.69 -16.22 -30.88
CA GLU A 331 -37.42 -14.78 -30.82
C GLU A 331 -36.57 -14.41 -29.60
N HIS A 332 -36.95 -14.88 -28.41
CA HIS A 332 -36.20 -14.66 -27.17
C HIS A 332 -34.84 -15.36 -27.20
N PHE A 333 -34.79 -16.58 -27.76
CA PHE A 333 -33.54 -17.33 -27.94
C PHE A 333 -32.56 -16.59 -28.85
N ASN A 334 -33.01 -16.18 -30.04
CA ASN A 334 -32.18 -15.45 -31.00
C ASN A 334 -31.74 -14.09 -30.46
N ALA A 335 -32.62 -13.40 -29.72
CA ALA A 335 -32.29 -12.13 -29.08
C ALA A 335 -31.15 -12.29 -28.05
N LEU A 336 -31.22 -13.31 -27.19
CA LEU A 336 -30.17 -13.60 -26.21
C LEU A 336 -28.85 -14.01 -26.88
N VAL A 337 -28.88 -14.94 -27.84
CA VAL A 337 -27.66 -15.40 -28.51
C VAL A 337 -27.02 -14.29 -29.34
N SER A 338 -27.81 -13.46 -30.01
CA SER A 338 -27.30 -12.31 -30.76
C SER A 338 -26.65 -11.29 -29.83
N GLU A 339 -27.31 -10.96 -28.72
CA GLU A 339 -26.75 -10.05 -27.70
C GLU A 339 -25.44 -10.61 -27.13
N TYR A 340 -25.43 -11.90 -26.76
CA TYR A 340 -24.22 -12.56 -26.27
C TYR A 340 -23.07 -12.50 -27.28
N LYS A 341 -23.33 -12.74 -28.57
CA LYS A 341 -22.30 -12.66 -29.63
C LYS A 341 -21.74 -11.25 -29.78
N VAL A 342 -22.62 -10.24 -29.85
CA VAL A 342 -22.23 -8.84 -29.99
C VAL A 342 -21.44 -8.39 -28.77
N SER A 343 -22.00 -8.58 -27.59
CA SER A 343 -21.37 -8.23 -26.32
C SER A 343 -20.05 -8.98 -26.10
N ALA A 344 -19.94 -10.27 -26.47
CA ALA A 344 -18.68 -11.02 -26.35
C ALA A 344 -17.57 -10.47 -27.28
N SER A 345 -17.91 -10.07 -28.51
CA SER A 345 -16.97 -9.41 -29.41
C SER A 345 -16.50 -8.08 -28.84
N GLN A 346 -17.44 -7.26 -28.35
CA GLN A 346 -17.13 -5.95 -27.78
C GLN A 346 -16.35 -6.06 -26.46
N ILE A 347 -16.64 -7.05 -25.62
CA ILE A 347 -15.87 -7.35 -24.41
C ILE A 347 -14.44 -7.72 -24.78
N ASN A 348 -14.24 -8.56 -25.80
CA ASN A 348 -12.89 -8.89 -26.27
C ASN A 348 -12.14 -7.68 -26.82
N GLU A 349 -12.81 -6.78 -27.55
CA GLU A 349 -12.22 -5.51 -27.97
C GLU A 349 -11.85 -4.63 -26.77
N ILE A 350 -12.74 -4.50 -25.79
CA ILE A 350 -12.48 -3.76 -24.55
C ILE A 350 -11.27 -4.34 -23.81
N ILE A 351 -11.14 -5.67 -23.72
CA ILE A 351 -9.97 -6.34 -23.13
C ILE A 351 -8.69 -6.01 -23.91
N GLN A 352 -8.73 -6.05 -25.24
CA GLN A 352 -7.56 -5.72 -26.06
C GLN A 352 -7.16 -4.24 -25.96
N ILE A 353 -8.13 -3.34 -25.82
CA ILE A 353 -7.88 -1.91 -25.58
C ILE A 353 -7.29 -1.74 -24.18
N ALA A 354 -7.89 -2.34 -23.14
CA ALA A 354 -7.41 -2.30 -21.76
C ALA A 354 -5.98 -2.87 -21.58
N ALA A 355 -5.61 -3.89 -22.36
CA ALA A 355 -4.25 -4.43 -22.36
C ALA A 355 -3.22 -3.42 -22.92
N LYS A 356 -3.63 -2.54 -23.84
CA LYS A 356 -2.78 -1.53 -24.48
C LYS A 356 -2.79 -0.19 -23.77
N GLU A 357 -3.92 0.16 -23.15
CA GLU A 357 -4.17 1.47 -22.56
C GLU A 357 -3.70 1.46 -21.10
N ASN A 358 -2.45 1.89 -20.89
CA ASN A 358 -1.90 2.03 -19.55
C ASN A 358 -0.85 3.14 -19.45
N GLU A 359 -1.08 4.22 -20.20
CA GLU A 359 -0.14 5.32 -20.37
C GLU A 359 0.23 5.95 -19.02
N LYS A 360 -0.73 6.09 -18.08
CA LYS A 360 -0.49 6.66 -16.75
C LYS A 360 0.43 5.79 -15.90
N TRP A 361 0.20 4.49 -15.81
CA TRP A 361 1.10 3.58 -15.08
C TRP A 361 2.49 3.52 -15.72
N ARG A 362 2.53 3.37 -17.06
CA ARG A 362 3.80 3.36 -17.80
C ARG A 362 4.58 4.63 -17.53
N HIS A 363 3.90 5.77 -17.50
CA HIS A 363 4.51 7.04 -17.13
C HIS A 363 5.10 7.01 -15.72
N VAL A 364 4.41 6.45 -14.73
CA VAL A 364 4.97 6.34 -13.36
C VAL A 364 6.20 5.41 -13.32
N VAL A 365 6.14 4.27 -14.00
CA VAL A 365 7.29 3.35 -14.11
C VAL A 365 8.45 4.04 -14.83
N GLU A 366 8.18 4.78 -15.91
CA GLU A 366 9.19 5.57 -16.64
C GLU A 366 9.80 6.67 -15.76
N ILE A 367 9.00 7.41 -14.98
CA ILE A 367 9.51 8.38 -13.99
C ILE A 367 10.49 7.70 -13.04
N PHE A 368 10.12 6.51 -12.53
CA PHE A 368 10.98 5.78 -11.62
C PHE A 368 12.25 5.26 -12.30
N THR A 369 12.13 4.53 -13.40
CA THR A 369 13.24 3.89 -14.12
C THR A 369 14.22 4.89 -14.73
N ASN A 370 13.74 6.06 -15.19
CA ASN A 370 14.63 7.09 -15.74
C ASN A 370 15.42 7.86 -14.68
N ARG A 371 14.94 7.87 -13.42
CA ARG A 371 15.50 8.70 -12.35
C ARG A 371 16.27 7.91 -11.30
N PHE A 372 15.81 6.71 -10.98
CA PHE A 372 16.39 5.87 -9.93
C PHE A 372 17.20 4.74 -10.53
N TYR A 373 18.39 4.53 -9.97
CA TYR A 373 19.28 3.45 -10.38
C TYR A 373 19.05 2.23 -9.48
N VAL A 374 18.36 1.22 -10.00
CA VAL A 374 18.04 -0.02 -9.27
C VAL A 374 18.24 -1.26 -10.17
N PRO A 375 18.55 -2.44 -9.60
CA PRO A 375 18.84 -3.67 -10.35
C PRO A 375 17.57 -4.45 -10.72
N PHE A 376 16.41 -3.79 -10.81
CA PHE A 376 15.15 -4.46 -11.12
C PHE A 376 14.21 -3.60 -11.95
N HIS A 377 13.36 -4.25 -12.74
CA HIS A 377 12.25 -3.65 -13.46
C HIS A 377 10.92 -4.07 -12.84
N VAL A 378 9.90 -3.21 -12.93
CA VAL A 378 8.57 -3.46 -12.36
C VAL A 378 7.52 -3.60 -13.44
N SER A 379 6.63 -4.58 -13.29
CA SER A 379 5.52 -4.85 -14.21
C SER A 379 4.27 -5.28 -13.44
N ILE A 380 3.11 -5.33 -14.10
CA ILE A 380 1.84 -5.78 -13.51
C ILE A 380 1.43 -7.10 -14.16
N LYS A 381 1.14 -8.12 -13.35
CA LYS A 381 0.72 -9.44 -13.84
C LYS A 381 -0.74 -9.48 -14.31
N ASN A 382 -1.65 -8.87 -13.55
CA ASN A 382 -3.11 -8.95 -13.74
C ASN A 382 -3.71 -7.66 -14.32
N GLN A 383 -3.03 -7.04 -15.29
CA GLN A 383 -3.40 -5.72 -15.80
C GLN A 383 -4.86 -5.65 -16.27
N GLU A 384 -5.32 -6.63 -17.06
CA GLU A 384 -6.69 -6.66 -17.62
C GLU A 384 -7.77 -6.66 -16.53
N GLU A 385 -7.56 -7.44 -15.46
CA GLU A 385 -8.51 -7.52 -14.36
C GLU A 385 -8.55 -6.23 -13.54
N VAL A 386 -7.42 -5.54 -13.39
CA VAL A 386 -7.37 -4.28 -12.67
C VAL A 386 -8.11 -3.18 -13.44
N VAL A 387 -7.92 -3.11 -14.76
CA VAL A 387 -8.56 -2.10 -15.62
C VAL A 387 -10.09 -2.27 -15.64
N LEU A 388 -10.58 -3.53 -15.70
CA LEU A 388 -11.99 -3.83 -15.94
C LEU A 388 -12.79 -4.19 -14.67
N LYS A 389 -12.20 -4.95 -13.76
CA LYS A 389 -12.89 -5.53 -12.58
C LYS A 389 -12.51 -4.88 -11.25
N ASN A 390 -11.69 -3.81 -11.27
CA ASN A 390 -11.21 -3.11 -10.07
C ASN A 390 -10.49 -4.04 -9.07
N SER A 391 -9.80 -5.09 -9.57
CA SER A 391 -8.99 -5.97 -8.73
C SER A 391 -7.72 -5.25 -8.25
N VAL A 392 -7.12 -5.73 -7.16
CA VAL A 392 -5.84 -5.19 -6.67
C VAL A 392 -4.73 -5.55 -7.66
N PRO A 393 -3.88 -4.59 -8.08
CA PRO A 393 -2.76 -4.85 -8.98
C PRO A 393 -1.69 -5.70 -8.29
N THR A 394 -1.27 -6.77 -8.98
CA THR A 394 -0.18 -7.65 -8.57
C THR A 394 1.10 -7.22 -9.28
N LEU A 395 2.00 -6.62 -8.52
CA LEU A 395 3.32 -6.20 -9.01
C LEU A 395 4.25 -7.40 -9.13
N VAL A 396 4.97 -7.46 -10.24
CA VAL A 396 5.99 -8.45 -10.54
C VAL A 396 7.31 -7.73 -10.78
N PHE A 397 8.37 -8.25 -10.18
CA PHE A 397 9.71 -7.70 -10.25
C PHE A 397 10.60 -8.61 -11.10
N GLU A 398 11.32 -8.02 -12.04
CA GLU A 398 12.33 -8.71 -12.84
C GLU A 398 13.71 -8.19 -12.43
N TYR A 399 14.52 -9.02 -11.78
CA TYR A 399 15.88 -8.66 -11.35
C TYR A 399 16.85 -8.81 -12.52
N HIS A 400 17.73 -7.82 -12.72
CA HIS A 400 18.69 -7.78 -13.83
C HIS A 400 20.11 -7.78 -13.28
N GLU A 401 20.93 -8.72 -13.74
CA GLU A 401 22.36 -8.80 -13.42
C GLU A 401 23.11 -9.34 -14.64
N ASP A 402 24.16 -8.63 -15.08
CA ASP A 402 25.04 -9.04 -16.21
C ASP A 402 24.33 -9.51 -17.50
N GLY A 403 23.13 -8.97 -17.77
CA GLY A 403 22.31 -9.30 -18.94
C GLY A 403 21.35 -10.49 -18.73
N GLU A 404 21.42 -11.16 -17.59
CA GLU A 404 20.43 -12.13 -17.14
C GLU A 404 19.22 -11.44 -16.50
N LYS A 405 18.05 -12.08 -16.63
CA LYS A 405 16.78 -11.58 -16.12
C LYS A 405 16.01 -12.69 -15.44
N VAL A 406 15.53 -12.45 -14.22
CA VAL A 406 14.71 -13.42 -13.51
C VAL A 406 13.53 -12.76 -12.82
N GLU A 407 12.35 -13.36 -12.93
CA GLU A 407 11.19 -12.96 -12.14
C GLU A 407 11.41 -13.34 -10.68
N ILE A 408 11.19 -12.38 -9.78
CA ILE A 408 11.41 -12.54 -8.35
C ILE A 408 10.23 -11.97 -7.54
N ASP A 409 9.84 -12.69 -6.50
CA ASP A 409 8.85 -12.22 -5.54
C ASP A 409 9.38 -11.03 -4.71
N ARG A 410 8.48 -10.13 -4.30
CA ARG A 410 8.83 -8.94 -3.52
C ARG A 410 9.56 -9.24 -2.21
N SER A 411 9.16 -10.30 -1.49
CA SER A 411 9.80 -10.66 -0.21
C SER A 411 11.23 -11.13 -0.41
N LYS A 412 11.48 -11.88 -1.49
CA LYS A 412 12.83 -12.32 -1.87
C LYS A 412 13.66 -11.18 -2.47
N LEU A 413 13.03 -10.25 -3.19
CA LEU A 413 13.71 -9.04 -3.66
C LEU A 413 14.20 -8.19 -2.49
N ASN A 414 13.34 -7.91 -1.51
CA ASN A 414 13.69 -7.12 -0.32
C ASN A 414 14.90 -7.66 0.44
N SER A 415 15.11 -8.98 0.46
CA SER A 415 16.27 -9.57 1.15
C SER A 415 17.58 -9.49 0.36
N LEU A 416 17.51 -9.28 -0.96
CA LEU A 416 18.67 -9.16 -1.85
C LEU A 416 19.13 -7.71 -2.04
N LEU A 417 18.22 -6.75 -1.92
CA LEU A 417 18.49 -5.33 -2.13
C LEU A 417 19.33 -4.71 -0.99
N SER A 418 20.25 -3.84 -1.36
CA SER A 418 20.97 -2.96 -0.44
C SER A 418 20.03 -1.98 0.29
N GLY A 419 20.55 -1.27 1.31
CA GLY A 419 19.76 -0.26 2.03
C GLY A 419 19.20 0.86 1.13
N GLY A 420 20.00 1.34 0.18
CA GLY A 420 19.58 2.38 -0.77
C GLY A 420 18.52 1.89 -1.75
N GLU A 421 18.69 0.68 -2.29
CA GLU A 421 17.75 0.10 -3.26
C GLU A 421 16.39 -0.25 -2.62
N ARG A 422 16.38 -0.75 -1.37
CA ARG A 422 15.13 -0.95 -0.62
C ARG A 422 14.36 0.35 -0.43
N ARG A 423 15.07 1.45 -0.13
CA ARG A 423 14.46 2.77 -0.02
C ARG A 423 13.97 3.28 -1.39
N ALA A 424 14.68 3.01 -2.49
CA ALA A 424 14.19 3.33 -3.83
C ALA A 424 12.89 2.58 -4.16
N LEU A 425 12.80 1.29 -3.82
CA LEU A 425 11.56 0.52 -3.95
C LEU A 425 10.40 1.08 -3.10
N TYR A 426 10.71 1.56 -1.88
CA TYR A 426 9.73 2.28 -1.05
C TYR A 426 9.26 3.57 -1.72
N LEU A 427 10.19 4.39 -2.25
CA LEU A 427 9.86 5.62 -2.97
C LEU A 427 9.03 5.38 -4.23
N MET A 428 9.25 4.28 -4.95
CA MET A 428 8.41 3.92 -6.10
C MET A 428 6.93 3.86 -5.70
N ASN A 429 6.61 3.25 -4.55
CA ASN A 429 5.24 3.20 -4.04
C ASN A 429 4.70 4.60 -3.68
N ILE A 430 5.56 5.50 -3.19
CA ILE A 430 5.19 6.89 -2.90
C ILE A 430 4.92 7.67 -4.20
N ILE A 431 5.72 7.44 -5.25
CA ILE A 431 5.49 8.04 -6.56
C ILE A 431 4.14 7.57 -7.09
N PHE A 432 3.82 6.27 -7.03
CA PHE A 432 2.49 5.77 -7.39
C PHE A 432 1.36 6.47 -6.63
N GLU A 433 1.51 6.64 -5.32
CA GLU A 433 0.49 7.30 -4.52
C GLU A 433 0.31 8.77 -4.91
N ILE A 434 1.39 9.52 -5.09
CA ILE A 434 1.34 10.94 -5.49
C ILE A 434 0.72 11.10 -6.88
N GLU A 435 1.10 10.26 -7.85
CA GLU A 435 0.53 10.29 -9.19
C GLU A 435 -0.96 9.91 -9.19
N ALA A 436 -1.37 8.96 -8.34
CA ALA A 436 -2.78 8.63 -8.17
C ALA A 436 -3.57 9.84 -7.61
N LEU A 437 -3.01 10.53 -6.61
CA LEU A 437 -3.60 11.75 -6.05
C LEU A 437 -3.69 12.90 -7.06
N LYS A 438 -2.73 13.02 -8.00
CA LYS A 438 -2.82 13.97 -9.11
C LYS A 438 -4.02 13.70 -10.00
N VAL A 439 -4.27 12.43 -10.34
CA VAL A 439 -5.42 12.02 -11.15
C VAL A 439 -6.74 12.35 -10.44
N GLU A 440 -6.79 12.23 -9.11
CA GLU A 440 -7.96 12.63 -8.32
C GLU A 440 -8.15 14.15 -8.23
N GLY A 441 -7.11 14.95 -8.49
CA GLY A 441 -7.17 16.41 -8.45
C GLY A 441 -7.40 16.98 -7.05
N LYS A 442 -7.15 16.20 -6.00
CA LYS A 442 -7.34 16.63 -4.60
C LYS A 442 -6.13 17.41 -4.09
N ASN A 443 -6.40 18.53 -3.40
CA ASN A 443 -5.35 19.29 -2.73
C ASN A 443 -4.96 18.57 -1.42
N VAL A 444 -3.73 18.10 -1.31
CA VAL A 444 -3.26 17.28 -0.19
C VAL A 444 -2.02 17.91 0.46
N LEU A 445 -1.98 17.86 1.79
CA LEU A 445 -0.80 18.17 2.61
C LEU A 445 0.11 16.95 2.67
N VAL A 446 1.32 17.08 2.14
CA VAL A 446 2.35 16.04 2.15
C VAL A 446 3.36 16.32 3.27
N ILE A 447 3.42 15.43 4.25
CA ILE A 447 4.43 15.45 5.32
C ILE A 447 5.51 14.45 4.96
N ALA A 448 6.74 14.92 4.73
CA ALA A 448 7.84 14.10 4.27
C ALA A 448 8.96 14.05 5.33
N ASP A 449 9.17 12.89 5.95
CA ASP A 449 10.18 12.67 6.98
C ASP A 449 11.42 11.99 6.39
N ASP A 450 12.56 12.66 6.36
CA ASP A 450 13.87 12.07 6.00
C ASP A 450 13.85 11.24 4.70
N ILE A 451 13.11 11.69 3.70
CA ILE A 451 12.84 10.99 2.42
C ILE A 451 14.08 10.71 1.55
N ALA A 452 15.22 11.31 1.89
CA ALA A 452 16.50 11.15 1.19
C ALA A 452 17.60 10.57 2.09
N GLU A 453 17.25 10.08 3.28
CA GLU A 453 18.20 9.46 4.19
C GLU A 453 18.82 8.19 3.57
N SER A 454 20.14 8.02 3.74
CA SER A 454 20.91 6.88 3.22
C SER A 454 20.94 6.76 1.68
N PHE A 455 20.51 7.77 0.94
CA PHE A 455 20.67 7.78 -0.52
C PHE A 455 22.09 8.16 -0.94
N ASP A 456 22.55 7.51 -2.00
CA ASP A 456 23.70 7.98 -2.75
C ASP A 456 23.35 9.31 -3.46
N TYR A 457 24.38 10.04 -3.90
CA TYR A 457 24.16 11.35 -4.51
C TYR A 457 23.25 11.30 -5.73
N LYS A 458 23.29 10.23 -6.53
CA LYS A 458 22.44 10.08 -7.72
C LYS A 458 20.96 9.99 -7.34
N ASN A 459 20.57 9.09 -6.44
CA ASN A 459 19.19 8.96 -6.01
C ASN A 459 18.73 10.18 -5.18
N LYS A 460 19.63 10.85 -4.47
CA LYS A 460 19.35 12.13 -3.79
C LYS A 460 18.92 13.22 -4.79
N TYR A 461 19.56 13.33 -5.95
CA TYR A 461 19.13 14.28 -6.98
C TYR A 461 17.79 13.91 -7.61
N ALA A 462 17.56 12.61 -7.87
CA ALA A 462 16.30 12.11 -8.42
C ALA A 462 15.09 12.51 -7.56
N ILE A 463 15.18 12.36 -6.24
CA ILE A 463 14.10 12.75 -5.33
C ILE A 463 13.93 14.28 -5.26
N ILE A 464 15.02 15.06 -5.34
CA ILE A 464 14.92 16.54 -5.35
C ILE A 464 14.21 17.02 -6.62
N GLU A 465 14.55 16.47 -7.78
CA GLU A 465 13.87 16.77 -9.04
C GLU A 465 12.38 16.42 -8.98
N TYR A 466 12.06 15.24 -8.47
CA TYR A 466 10.67 14.82 -8.28
C TYR A 466 9.90 15.74 -7.33
N LEU A 467 10.48 16.13 -6.18
CA LEU A 467 9.85 17.09 -5.28
C LEU A 467 9.64 18.45 -5.96
N GLN A 468 10.64 18.92 -6.72
CA GLN A 468 10.57 20.20 -7.40
C GLN A 468 9.37 20.25 -8.36
N GLU A 469 9.23 19.25 -9.23
CA GLU A 469 8.11 19.15 -10.17
C GLU A 469 6.75 19.12 -9.47
N ASN A 470 6.65 18.38 -8.37
CA ASN A 470 5.40 18.29 -7.61
C ASN A 470 5.06 19.58 -6.86
N VAL A 471 6.07 20.33 -6.40
CA VAL A 471 5.89 21.67 -5.83
C VAL A 471 5.47 22.68 -6.91
N GLU A 472 6.06 22.58 -8.10
CA GLU A 472 5.73 23.41 -9.27
C GLU A 472 4.34 23.11 -9.85
N HIS A 473 3.84 21.88 -9.71
CA HIS A 473 2.46 21.53 -10.05
C HIS A 473 1.42 22.22 -9.14
N ARG A 474 1.83 22.73 -7.96
CA ARG A 474 1.01 23.49 -6.98
C ARG A 474 -0.24 22.79 -6.42
N LEU A 475 -0.47 21.52 -6.77
CA LEU A 475 -1.60 20.73 -6.25
C LEU A 475 -1.38 20.36 -4.78
N PHE A 476 -0.13 20.04 -4.44
CA PHE A 476 0.26 19.60 -3.10
C PHE A 476 0.92 20.73 -2.30
N ASN A 477 0.73 20.66 -0.98
CA ASN A 477 1.48 21.47 -0.02
C ASN A 477 2.47 20.58 0.73
N PHE A 478 3.76 20.87 0.65
CA PHE A 478 4.80 20.03 1.26
C PHE A 478 5.34 20.60 2.57
N ILE A 479 5.51 19.75 3.57
CA ILE A 479 6.34 20.00 4.75
C ILE A 479 7.41 18.90 4.77
N ILE A 480 8.64 19.28 4.40
CA ILE A 480 9.78 18.38 4.27
C ILE A 480 10.66 18.52 5.50
N LEU A 481 10.79 17.46 6.28
CA LEU A 481 11.59 17.38 7.49
C LEU A 481 12.87 16.61 7.17
N THR A 482 14.03 17.14 7.56
CA THR A 482 15.30 16.43 7.34
C THR A 482 16.35 16.70 8.40
N HIS A 483 17.18 15.70 8.71
CA HIS A 483 18.45 15.92 9.42
C HIS A 483 19.65 16.07 8.48
N ASN A 484 19.49 15.80 7.18
CA ASN A 484 20.60 15.91 6.23
C ASN A 484 20.75 17.37 5.80
N PHE A 485 21.81 18.03 6.28
CA PHE A 485 22.00 19.46 6.05
C PHE A 485 22.25 19.80 4.57
N ASP A 486 22.99 18.96 3.85
CA ASP A 486 23.17 19.16 2.41
C ASP A 486 21.86 19.00 1.61
N PHE A 487 20.99 18.07 1.99
CA PHE A 487 19.65 17.92 1.41
C PHE A 487 18.81 19.16 1.68
N TYR A 488 18.78 19.61 2.94
CA TYR A 488 18.13 20.85 3.36
C TYR A 488 18.58 22.04 2.49
N ARG A 489 19.90 22.28 2.39
CA ARG A 489 20.47 23.37 1.60
C ARG A 489 20.12 23.26 0.11
N THR A 490 20.16 22.06 -0.45
CA THR A 490 19.86 21.83 -1.86
C THR A 490 18.39 22.09 -2.16
N VAL A 491 17.47 21.63 -1.32
CA VAL A 491 16.03 21.93 -1.42
C VAL A 491 15.77 23.43 -1.24
N SER A 492 16.37 24.05 -0.21
CA SER A 492 16.27 25.50 0.02
C SER A 492 16.70 26.31 -1.19
N SER A 493 17.78 25.89 -1.87
CA SER A 493 18.28 26.56 -3.07
C SER A 493 17.39 26.31 -4.29
N ARG A 494 17.22 25.04 -4.68
CA ARG A 494 16.68 24.65 -5.99
C ARG A 494 15.15 24.78 -6.04
N ILE A 495 14.46 24.47 -4.95
CA ILE A 495 12.99 24.46 -4.90
C ILE A 495 12.47 25.80 -4.33
N LEU A 496 13.11 26.32 -3.28
CA LEU A 496 12.61 27.47 -2.54
C LEU A 496 13.30 28.79 -2.89
N GLY A 497 14.43 28.78 -3.61
CA GLY A 497 15.15 29.99 -3.99
C GLY A 497 15.70 30.78 -2.79
N TYR A 498 16.05 30.09 -1.71
CA TYR A 498 16.49 30.64 -0.42
C TYR A 498 15.47 31.54 0.29
N ASP A 499 14.17 31.28 0.07
CA ASP A 499 13.11 31.96 0.78
C ASP A 499 13.13 31.60 2.27
N ARG A 500 13.61 32.53 3.11
CA ARG A 500 13.86 32.29 4.54
C ARG A 500 12.59 31.93 5.31
N ASP A 501 11.44 32.46 4.90
CA ASP A 501 10.16 32.17 5.55
C ASP A 501 9.71 30.73 5.32
N HIS A 502 10.27 30.05 4.31
CA HIS A 502 9.96 28.67 3.94
C HIS A 502 11.11 27.69 4.21
N CYS A 503 12.28 28.20 4.60
CA CYS A 503 13.45 27.41 4.98
C CYS A 503 13.65 27.57 6.48
N LEU A 504 13.20 26.59 7.27
CA LEU A 504 13.15 26.68 8.73
C LEU A 504 14.17 25.74 9.38
N MET A 505 14.47 26.02 10.65
CA MET A 505 15.30 25.20 11.53
C MET A 505 14.61 25.00 12.86
N VAL A 506 14.74 23.79 13.40
CA VAL A 506 14.20 23.44 14.70
C VAL A 506 15.15 23.84 15.82
N LEU A 507 14.60 24.53 16.80
CA LEU A 507 15.28 24.95 18.01
C LEU A 507 14.57 24.30 19.21
N LYS A 508 15.28 23.44 19.93
CA LYS A 508 14.74 22.65 21.05
C LYS A 508 14.99 23.38 22.38
N LYS A 509 13.93 23.87 23.02
CA LYS A 509 13.96 24.51 24.34
C LYS A 509 13.45 23.57 25.42
N SER A 510 13.67 23.91 26.69
CA SER A 510 13.08 23.20 27.82
C SER A 510 11.54 23.29 27.83
N SER A 511 10.97 24.37 27.28
CA SER A 511 9.52 24.60 27.16
C SER A 511 8.88 23.85 26.00
N GLY A 512 9.62 23.53 24.95
CA GLY A 512 9.07 22.94 23.73
C GLY A 512 9.97 23.13 22.52
N ILE A 513 9.34 23.23 21.35
CA ILE A 513 9.99 23.28 20.06
C ILE A 513 9.60 24.57 19.37
N GLU A 514 10.61 25.27 18.84
CA GLU A 514 10.43 26.51 18.10
C GLU A 514 10.99 26.35 16.68
N LEU A 515 10.26 26.86 15.68
CA LEU A 515 10.74 26.94 14.32
C LEU A 515 11.28 28.34 14.05
N THR A 516 12.54 28.42 13.64
CA THR A 516 13.22 29.68 13.35
C THR A 516 13.67 29.71 11.90
N ASN A 517 13.92 30.91 11.37
CA ASN A 517 14.43 31.06 10.01
C ASN A 517 15.80 30.39 9.86
N GLY A 518 15.95 29.66 8.76
CA GLY A 518 17.14 28.90 8.43
C GLY A 518 18.40 29.75 8.36
N ARG A 519 19.46 29.29 9.04
CA ARG A 519 20.81 29.84 8.97
C ARG A 519 21.65 29.08 7.94
N TYR A 520 22.76 29.68 7.51
CA TYR A 520 23.78 29.03 6.66
C TYR A 520 23.29 28.48 5.31
N LEU A 521 22.22 29.07 4.75
CA LEU A 521 21.66 28.69 3.45
C LEU A 521 22.58 29.03 2.26
N LYS A 522 23.42 30.07 2.42
CA LYS A 522 24.40 30.54 1.44
C LYS A 522 25.81 30.35 2.00
N ASN A 523 26.82 30.64 1.18
CA ASN A 523 28.22 30.55 1.59
C ASN A 523 28.49 31.31 2.90
N ILE A 524 28.80 30.54 3.96
CA ILE A 524 28.99 30.99 5.33
C ILE A 524 30.23 31.89 5.42
N PHE A 525 31.29 31.52 4.72
CA PHE A 525 32.60 32.19 4.82
C PHE A 525 32.59 33.61 4.27
N LYS A 526 31.71 33.92 3.31
CA LYS A 526 31.52 35.30 2.87
C LYS A 526 31.03 36.17 4.02
N SER A 527 30.05 35.69 4.79
CA SER A 527 29.52 36.42 5.96
C SER A 527 30.52 36.52 7.11
N TRP A 528 31.40 35.52 7.27
CA TRP A 528 32.47 35.54 8.27
C TRP A 528 33.56 36.54 7.91
N LYS A 529 33.97 36.58 6.63
CA LYS A 529 34.93 37.56 6.12
C LYS A 529 34.50 38.99 6.46
N ASP A 530 33.22 39.31 6.29
CA ASP A 530 32.70 40.66 6.57
C ASP A 530 32.69 41.02 8.07
N GLN A 531 32.75 40.03 8.98
CA GLN A 531 32.62 40.22 10.43
C GLN A 531 33.92 40.06 11.24
N LEU A 532 35.06 39.78 10.59
CA LEU A 532 36.34 39.55 11.28
C LEU A 532 36.78 40.69 12.23
N GLU A 533 36.43 41.94 11.91
CA GLU A 533 36.86 43.12 12.68
C GLU A 533 36.02 43.33 13.94
N THR A 534 34.78 42.82 13.95
CA THR A 534 33.77 43.14 14.97
C THR A 534 33.33 41.94 15.79
N ASN A 535 33.62 40.71 15.36
CA ASN A 535 33.18 39.48 16.02
C ASN A 535 34.34 38.53 16.30
N ASP A 536 34.77 38.50 17.56
CA ASP A 536 35.90 37.66 18.03
C ASP A 536 35.64 36.16 17.85
N THR A 537 34.39 35.70 18.02
CA THR A 537 34.03 34.29 17.80
C THR A 537 34.24 33.89 16.36
N ILE A 538 33.81 34.73 15.41
CA ILE A 538 34.00 34.50 13.97
C ILE A 538 35.48 34.56 13.60
N LEU A 539 36.24 35.51 14.17
CA LEU A 539 37.68 35.62 13.93
C LEU A 539 38.41 34.35 14.35
N VAL A 540 38.17 33.87 15.56
CA VAL A 540 38.75 32.63 16.07
C VAL A 540 38.33 31.44 15.21
N ALA A 541 37.04 31.29 14.92
CA ALA A 541 36.51 30.21 14.10
C ALA A 541 37.06 30.22 12.66
N SER A 542 37.55 31.36 12.16
CA SER A 542 38.12 31.47 10.82
C SER A 542 39.55 30.92 10.73
N ILE A 543 40.29 30.78 11.85
CA ILE A 543 41.69 30.33 11.84
C ILE A 543 41.87 28.96 11.17
N PRO A 544 41.12 27.89 11.54
CA PRO A 544 41.30 26.58 10.92
C PRO A 544 40.87 26.56 9.46
N PHE A 545 39.87 27.37 9.09
CA PHE A 545 39.41 27.47 7.71
C PHE A 545 40.43 28.17 6.81
N ILE A 546 41.02 29.27 7.27
CA ILE A 546 42.09 29.97 6.55
C ILE A 546 43.30 29.06 6.41
N ARG A 547 43.62 28.24 7.43
CA ARG A 547 44.64 27.19 7.35
C ARG A 547 44.35 26.22 6.19
N ASN A 548 43.12 25.72 6.05
CA ASN A 548 42.76 24.83 4.94
C ASN A 548 42.82 25.52 3.57
N ILE A 549 42.49 26.81 3.47
CA ILE A 549 42.69 27.55 2.21
C ILE A 549 44.17 27.56 1.84
N VAL A 550 45.05 27.85 2.80
CA VAL A 550 46.50 27.86 2.57
C VAL A 550 47.00 26.47 2.17
N GLU A 551 46.50 25.41 2.82
CA GLU A 551 46.77 24.01 2.47
C GLU A 551 46.44 23.70 1.01
N TYR A 552 45.26 24.12 0.54
CA TYR A 552 44.77 23.82 -0.80
C TYR A 552 45.40 24.69 -1.90
N VAL A 553 45.80 25.92 -1.57
CA VAL A 553 46.32 26.90 -2.54
C VAL A 553 47.84 26.91 -2.60
N GLU A 554 48.51 26.63 -1.48
CA GLU A 554 49.97 26.62 -1.36
C GLU A 554 50.48 25.19 -1.07
N SER A 555 50.72 24.85 0.21
CA SER A 555 51.12 23.51 0.67
C SER A 555 51.11 23.45 2.20
N GLU A 556 51.20 22.25 2.78
CA GLU A 556 51.39 22.06 4.24
C GLU A 556 52.76 22.54 4.75
N ASP A 557 53.75 22.68 3.88
CA ASP A 557 55.11 23.09 4.24
C ASP A 557 55.31 24.61 4.25
N CYS A 558 54.32 25.39 3.82
CA CYS A 558 54.46 26.85 3.72
C CYS A 558 54.38 27.54 5.10
N GLU A 559 55.05 28.69 5.22
CA GLU A 559 55.12 29.45 6.48
C GLU A 559 53.74 29.83 7.04
N ASN A 560 52.81 30.21 6.15
CA ASN A 560 51.45 30.59 6.53
C ASN A 560 50.67 29.40 7.13
N TYR A 561 50.82 28.20 6.56
CA TYR A 561 50.16 26.99 7.06
C TYR A 561 50.72 26.59 8.42
N ILE A 562 52.05 26.58 8.55
CA ILE A 562 52.74 26.28 9.81
C ILE A 562 52.33 27.29 10.90
N PHE A 563 52.27 28.58 10.57
CA PHE A 563 51.82 29.64 11.48
C PHE A 563 50.38 29.40 11.97
N LEU A 564 49.44 29.16 11.06
CA LEU A 564 48.03 28.94 11.43
C LEU A 564 47.83 27.61 12.17
N THR A 565 48.63 26.59 11.86
CA THR A 565 48.63 25.30 12.58
C THR A 565 49.15 25.46 14.00
N THR A 566 50.19 26.29 14.19
CA THR A 566 50.74 26.62 15.52
C THR A 566 49.65 27.21 16.43
N LEU A 567 48.75 28.04 15.90
CA LEU A 567 47.63 28.62 16.67
C LEU A 567 46.62 27.58 17.19
N LEU A 568 46.65 26.34 16.70
CA LEU A 568 45.73 25.27 17.07
C LEU A 568 46.31 24.29 18.10
N HIS A 569 47.59 24.43 18.45
CA HIS A 569 48.33 23.50 19.32
C HIS A 569 49.27 24.26 20.27
N LEU A 570 49.69 23.64 21.37
CA LEU A 570 50.68 24.19 22.31
C LEU A 570 52.07 23.58 22.16
N VAL A 571 52.19 22.47 21.43
CA VAL A 571 53.49 21.86 21.09
C VAL A 571 54.12 22.64 19.95
N GLU A 572 55.43 22.87 20.04
CA GLU A 572 56.19 23.56 18.98
C GLU A 572 56.26 22.70 17.71
N PHE A 573 55.56 23.13 16.65
CA PHE A 573 55.54 22.45 15.35
C PHE A 573 56.33 23.24 14.31
N GLY A 574 57.63 22.97 14.17
CA GLY A 574 58.48 23.58 13.11
C GLY A 574 58.54 25.11 13.11
N SER A 575 57.88 25.76 14.08
CA SER A 575 57.76 27.20 14.25
C SER A 575 58.76 27.64 15.30
N PRO A 576 59.51 28.73 15.08
CA PRO A 576 60.38 29.31 16.10
C PRO A 576 59.59 30.01 17.22
N ARG A 577 58.26 30.05 17.16
CA ARG A 577 57.41 30.80 18.08
C ARG A 577 56.38 29.93 18.77
N LYS A 578 56.15 30.22 20.05
CA LYS A 578 55.13 29.57 20.87
C LYS A 578 53.76 30.21 20.64
N THR A 579 52.71 29.40 20.65
CA THR A 579 51.30 29.82 20.48
C THR A 579 50.88 30.97 21.40
N LYS A 580 51.40 30.98 22.63
CA LYS A 580 51.10 32.02 23.63
C LYS A 580 51.72 33.39 23.31
N GLU A 581 52.71 33.45 22.42
CA GLU A 581 53.48 34.66 22.08
C GLU A 581 53.00 35.33 20.79
N ILE A 582 52.12 34.69 20.01
CA ILE A 582 51.68 35.19 18.71
C ILE A 582 50.68 36.34 18.91
N THR A 583 50.96 37.47 18.23
CA THR A 583 50.19 38.72 18.36
C THR A 583 49.06 38.83 17.34
N MET A 584 48.05 39.65 17.65
CA MET A 584 46.93 39.92 16.74
C MET A 584 47.36 40.54 15.40
N LYS A 585 48.42 41.36 15.41
CA LYS A 585 48.92 42.01 14.17
C LYS A 585 49.49 40.99 13.19
N GLU A 586 50.10 39.93 13.70
CA GLU A 586 50.68 38.87 12.88
C GLU A 586 49.61 38.01 12.24
N LEU A 587 48.55 37.68 12.99
CA LEU A 587 47.38 37.02 12.40
C LEU A 587 46.70 37.90 11.37
N GLU A 588 46.54 39.21 11.62
CA GLU A 588 45.98 40.14 10.64
C GLU A 588 46.74 40.12 9.32
N LEU A 589 48.08 40.14 9.36
CA LEU A 589 48.91 40.09 8.15
C LEU A 589 48.66 38.82 7.34
N VAL A 590 48.58 37.66 8.01
CA VAL A 590 48.31 36.37 7.35
C VAL A 590 46.89 36.35 6.78
N ILE A 591 45.87 36.78 7.54
CA ILE A 591 44.48 36.82 7.05
C ILE A 591 44.35 37.76 5.85
N ASN A 592 44.90 38.97 5.92
CA ASN A 592 44.84 39.95 4.84
C ASN A 592 45.54 39.44 3.57
N LYS A 593 46.66 38.71 3.72
CA LYS A 593 47.36 38.06 2.62
C LYS A 593 46.53 36.95 1.98
N VAL A 594 46.02 35.99 2.78
CA VAL A 594 45.31 34.81 2.28
C VAL A 594 43.95 35.15 1.67
N TRP A 595 43.20 36.05 2.30
CA TRP A 595 41.87 36.46 1.83
C TRP A 595 41.89 37.66 0.90
N ILE A 596 43.05 38.21 0.56
CA ILE A 596 43.22 39.37 -0.30
C ILE A 596 42.28 40.49 0.18
N THR A 597 42.53 40.94 1.40
CA THR A 597 41.73 41.98 2.05
C THR A 597 42.63 42.94 2.82
N SER A 598 42.07 44.06 3.27
CA SER A 598 42.78 45.15 3.93
C SER A 598 42.01 45.57 5.17
N LYS A 599 41.71 44.59 6.02
CA LYS A 599 40.93 44.76 7.25
C LYS A 599 41.84 45.11 8.41
N ASP A 600 41.33 45.93 9.33
CA ASP A 600 42.04 46.32 10.54
C ASP A 600 41.58 45.44 11.71
N ILE A 601 41.99 44.18 11.68
CA ILE A 601 41.52 43.12 12.59
C ILE A 601 42.09 43.32 14.00
N SER A 602 43.33 43.83 14.07
CA SER A 602 44.04 44.08 15.32
C SER A 602 43.54 45.30 16.09
N TYR A 603 42.78 46.18 15.44
CA TYR A 603 42.19 47.36 16.07
C TYR A 603 41.40 47.00 17.34
N GLN A 604 41.71 47.67 18.45
CA GLN A 604 41.16 47.43 19.80
C GLN A 604 41.55 46.09 20.45
N ARG A 605 42.48 45.33 19.83
CA ARG A 605 42.98 44.04 20.30
C ARG A 605 44.51 43.98 20.35
N GLU A 606 45.19 45.12 20.23
CA GLU A 606 46.64 45.21 20.02
C GLU A 606 47.45 44.64 21.19
N SER A 607 46.90 44.69 22.40
CA SER A 607 47.52 44.16 23.62
C SER A 607 47.21 42.69 23.90
N LYS A 608 46.31 42.05 23.14
CA LYS A 608 45.89 40.66 23.37
C LYS A 608 46.76 39.70 22.56
N SER A 609 47.07 38.53 23.13
CA SER A 609 47.57 37.41 22.33
C SER A 609 46.41 36.64 21.72
N ILE A 610 46.66 35.92 20.62
CA ILE A 610 45.61 35.11 20.00
C ILE A 610 45.19 33.99 20.95
N TYR A 611 46.14 33.41 21.70
CA TYR A 611 45.85 32.42 22.72
C TYR A 611 44.86 32.93 23.78
N SER A 612 45.08 34.14 24.32
CA SER A 612 44.16 34.71 25.31
C SER A 612 42.78 34.97 24.70
N LEU A 613 42.72 35.44 23.45
CA LEU A 613 41.46 35.65 22.74
C LEU A 613 40.66 34.35 22.56
N ILE A 614 41.32 33.23 22.19
CA ILE A 614 40.66 31.93 22.02
C ILE A 614 40.03 31.47 23.34
N LEU A 615 40.75 31.60 24.46
CA LEU A 615 40.23 31.22 25.77
C LEU A 615 39.11 32.17 26.26
N GLU A 616 39.22 33.47 26.01
CA GLU A 616 38.16 34.44 26.32
C GLU A 616 36.87 34.12 25.54
N VAL A 617 36.99 33.78 24.24
CA VAL A 617 35.86 33.37 23.41
C VAL A 617 35.26 32.07 23.93
N ALA A 618 36.08 31.08 24.30
CA ALA A 618 35.58 29.84 24.88
C ALA A 618 34.82 30.07 26.19
N GLU A 619 35.34 30.95 27.05
CA GLU A 619 34.69 31.31 28.30
C GLU A 619 33.37 32.05 28.08
N LYS A 620 33.33 32.97 27.13
CA LYS A 620 32.12 33.69 26.72
C LYS A 620 31.04 32.70 26.27
N ILE A 621 31.37 31.78 25.36
CA ILE A 621 30.43 30.78 24.84
C ILE A 621 29.90 29.90 25.97
N ASN A 622 30.76 29.46 26.88
CA ASN A 622 30.36 28.63 28.03
C ASN A 622 29.35 29.34 28.95
N ASN A 623 29.50 30.65 29.15
CA ASN A 623 28.66 31.45 30.04
C ASN A 623 27.33 31.90 29.40
N GLU A 624 27.17 31.74 28.09
CA GLU A 624 25.90 32.04 27.40
C GLU A 624 24.83 31.00 27.78
N SER A 625 23.64 31.48 28.14
CA SER A 625 22.55 30.65 28.66
C SER A 625 21.73 29.92 27.59
N ASP A 626 21.92 30.26 26.32
CA ASP A 626 21.06 29.80 25.21
C ASP A 626 21.85 28.85 24.28
N ASP A 627 21.82 27.55 24.56
CA ASP A 627 22.41 26.48 23.72
C ASP A 627 21.58 26.15 22.48
N THR A 628 20.68 27.05 22.11
CA THR A 628 19.54 26.72 21.29
C THR A 628 19.78 27.17 19.86
N GLY A 629 20.57 26.39 19.11
CA GLY A 629 20.80 26.65 17.69
C GLY A 629 21.94 25.87 17.06
N ILE A 630 21.99 25.92 15.73
CA ILE A 630 23.19 25.59 14.97
C ILE A 630 24.01 26.88 14.98
N ASN A 631 25.03 26.97 15.84
CA ASN A 631 25.99 28.08 15.85
C ASN A 631 27.36 27.51 15.47
N LEU A 632 27.66 27.50 14.17
CA LEU A 632 28.85 26.85 13.64
C LEU A 632 30.13 27.52 14.14
N GLU A 633 30.17 28.85 14.10
CA GLU A 633 31.28 29.68 14.57
C GLU A 633 31.61 29.40 16.05
N GLU A 634 30.59 29.30 16.90
CA GLU A 634 30.77 29.00 18.31
C GLU A 634 31.36 27.60 18.51
N LYS A 635 30.85 26.58 17.81
CA LYS A 635 31.37 25.20 17.95
C LYS A 635 32.83 25.08 17.54
N VAL A 636 33.22 25.72 16.44
CA VAL A 636 34.62 25.71 15.97
C VAL A 636 35.51 26.43 16.98
N ALA A 637 35.16 27.68 17.34
CA ALA A 637 35.95 28.48 18.27
C ALA A 637 36.06 27.82 19.66
N PHE A 638 34.97 27.24 20.14
CA PHE A 638 34.93 26.57 21.43
C PHE A 638 35.75 25.27 21.43
N SER A 639 35.70 24.50 20.33
CA SER A 639 36.53 23.30 20.18
C SER A 639 38.03 23.65 20.20
N MET A 640 38.42 24.79 19.62
CA MET A 640 39.80 25.28 19.70
C MET A 640 40.22 25.56 21.14
N GLY A 641 39.37 26.25 21.91
CA GLY A 641 39.62 26.50 23.33
C GLY A 641 39.72 25.22 24.16
N ILE A 642 38.78 24.28 23.96
CA ILE A 642 38.78 22.95 24.61
C ILE A 642 40.09 22.21 24.33
N ARG A 643 40.53 22.18 23.07
CA ARG A 643 41.78 21.51 22.67
C ARG A 643 42.99 22.15 23.34
N LEU A 644 43.13 23.47 23.25
CA LEU A 644 44.28 24.18 23.83
C LEU A 644 44.36 23.99 25.35
N LEU A 645 43.22 24.04 26.04
CA LEU A 645 43.14 23.77 27.47
C LEU A 645 43.54 22.33 27.81
N ALA A 646 43.07 21.35 27.03
CA ALA A 646 43.44 19.94 27.23
C ALA A 646 44.94 19.70 27.00
N GLU A 647 45.52 20.30 25.96
CA GLU A 647 46.96 20.24 25.73
C GLU A 647 47.75 20.91 26.86
N GLU A 648 47.26 22.01 27.43
CA GLU A 648 47.89 22.66 28.58
C GLU A 648 47.92 21.73 29.80
N ILE A 649 46.81 21.03 30.07
CA ILE A 649 46.72 20.03 31.15
C ILE A 649 47.71 18.88 30.90
N MET A 650 47.74 18.33 29.69
CA MET A 650 48.64 17.23 29.32
C MET A 650 50.11 17.64 29.45
N ILE A 651 50.49 18.79 28.90
CA ILE A 651 51.87 19.31 28.94
C ILE A 651 52.29 19.55 30.40
N LYS A 652 51.45 20.19 31.22
CA LYS A 652 51.72 20.39 32.65
C LYS A 652 51.90 19.06 33.37
N GLY A 653 51.00 18.10 33.16
CA GLY A 653 51.05 16.78 33.79
C GLY A 653 52.30 15.99 33.42
N ILE A 654 52.66 15.95 32.13
CA ILE A 654 53.88 15.29 31.64
C ILE A 654 55.13 15.96 32.21
N THR A 655 55.20 17.30 32.18
CA THR A 655 56.37 18.04 32.67
C THR A 655 56.57 17.86 34.17
N LEU A 656 55.49 17.78 34.94
CA LEU A 656 55.56 17.50 36.39
C LEU A 656 56.05 16.08 36.68
N ASP A 657 55.64 15.09 35.89
CA ASP A 657 56.05 13.68 36.07
C ASP A 657 57.51 13.44 35.64
N LEU A 658 57.91 14.00 34.48
CA LEU A 658 59.24 13.79 33.88
C LEU A 658 60.30 14.79 34.37
N GLY A 659 59.89 15.93 34.92
CA GLY A 659 60.79 17.00 35.39
C GLY A 659 61.34 17.91 34.29
N ASP A 660 61.06 17.64 33.01
CA ASP A 660 61.41 18.48 31.86
C ASP A 660 60.40 18.32 30.70
N ALA A 661 60.60 19.09 29.62
CA ALA A 661 59.75 19.07 28.42
C ALA A 661 60.36 18.31 27.22
N SER A 662 61.46 17.58 27.42
CA SER A 662 62.29 17.02 26.34
C SER A 662 61.55 15.99 25.47
N GLU A 663 60.66 15.18 26.06
CA GLU A 663 59.84 14.23 25.31
C GLU A 663 58.71 14.91 24.52
N ILE A 664 58.24 16.07 25.00
CA ILE A 664 57.21 16.85 24.31
C ILE A 664 57.80 17.50 23.04
N GLU A 665 59.03 18.00 23.11
CA GLU A 665 59.76 18.61 21.98
C GLU A 665 60.01 17.63 20.81
N LYS A 666 59.96 16.31 21.07
CA LYS A 666 60.09 15.28 20.01
C LYS A 666 58.81 15.11 19.19
N ILE A 667 57.68 15.68 19.60
CA ILE A 667 56.39 15.53 18.93
C ILE A 667 56.34 16.44 17.70
N LYS A 668 56.57 15.85 16.52
CA LYS A 668 56.59 16.58 15.23
C LYS A 668 55.29 16.52 14.40
N SER A 669 54.32 15.70 14.78
CA SER A 669 53.04 15.56 14.06
C SER A 669 52.00 14.86 14.94
N ASN A 670 50.71 14.95 14.59
CA ASN A 670 49.60 14.39 15.36
C ASN A 670 49.66 14.81 16.85
N GLN A 671 49.88 16.11 17.08
CA GLN A 671 50.34 16.66 18.36
C GLN A 671 49.45 16.28 19.55
N THR A 672 48.14 16.54 19.48
CA THR A 672 47.20 16.22 20.57
C THR A 672 47.15 14.72 20.86
N GLY A 673 47.12 13.87 19.83
CA GLY A 673 47.05 12.40 19.98
C GLY A 673 48.35 11.79 20.53
N ARG A 674 49.51 12.33 20.14
CA ARG A 674 50.81 11.94 20.70
C ARG A 674 51.00 12.47 22.12
N LEU A 675 50.54 13.68 22.43
CA LEU A 675 50.49 14.19 23.81
C LEU A 675 49.65 13.27 24.70
N LEU A 676 48.46 12.87 24.24
CA LEU A 676 47.61 11.94 24.98
C LEU A 676 48.28 10.57 25.17
N SER A 677 48.98 10.07 24.16
CA SER A 677 49.73 8.81 24.25
C SER A 677 50.89 8.89 25.25
N LEU A 678 51.61 10.02 25.25
CA LEU A 678 52.69 10.28 26.19
C LEU A 678 52.16 10.44 27.61
N TYR A 679 51.09 11.21 27.80
CA TYR A 679 50.40 11.36 29.09
C TYR A 679 49.94 10.01 29.66
N LYS A 680 49.42 9.11 28.82
CA LYS A 680 49.06 7.73 29.21
C LYS A 680 50.24 6.87 29.67
N SER A 681 51.44 7.17 29.18
CA SER A 681 52.65 6.41 29.53
C SER A 681 53.34 6.91 30.81
N CYS A 682 52.99 8.11 31.28
CA CYS A 682 53.45 8.67 32.54
C CYS A 682 52.83 7.94 33.75
N ILE A 683 53.61 7.79 34.83
CA ILE A 683 53.32 6.90 35.96
C ILE A 683 52.09 7.38 36.78
N GLY A 684 51.71 8.65 36.65
CA GLY A 684 50.60 9.30 37.35
C GLY A 684 49.32 9.54 36.53
N THR A 685 48.92 8.65 35.62
CA THR A 685 47.67 8.84 34.85
C THR A 685 46.45 8.87 35.79
N ASN A 686 45.90 10.05 36.04
CA ASN A 686 44.70 10.22 36.86
C ASN A 686 43.48 9.63 36.12
N LYS A 687 42.86 8.60 36.73
CA LYS A 687 41.71 7.87 36.16
C LYS A 687 40.47 8.73 35.94
N ASP A 688 40.36 9.86 36.64
CA ASP A 688 39.24 10.80 36.48
C ASP A 688 39.50 11.81 35.36
N VAL A 689 40.78 12.02 35.00
CA VAL A 689 41.21 13.02 34.01
C VAL A 689 41.37 12.42 32.63
N LEU A 690 41.92 11.21 32.55
CA LEU A 690 42.16 10.53 31.28
C LEU A 690 40.89 10.39 30.41
N PRO A 691 39.72 9.98 30.94
CA PRO A 691 38.50 9.84 30.13
C PRO A 691 38.06 11.16 29.50
N VAL A 692 38.24 12.28 30.21
CA VAL A 692 37.90 13.63 29.71
C VAL A 692 38.86 14.00 28.57
N LEU A 693 40.16 13.77 28.73
CA LEU A 693 41.15 14.03 27.68
C LEU A 693 40.96 13.14 26.45
N GLU A 694 40.55 11.88 26.63
CA GLU A 694 40.18 10.97 25.53
C GLU A 694 38.95 11.48 24.76
N GLN A 695 37.92 11.98 25.46
CA GLN A 695 36.77 12.61 24.83
C GLN A 695 37.15 13.86 24.02
N VAL A 696 38.06 14.70 24.53
CA VAL A 696 38.58 15.87 23.79
C VAL A 696 39.28 15.45 22.51
N SER A 697 40.12 14.42 22.57
CA SER A 697 40.84 13.89 21.41
C SER A 697 39.91 13.27 20.36
N LEU A 698 38.71 12.82 20.76
CA LEU A 698 37.71 12.27 19.85
C LEU A 698 36.82 13.36 19.23
N MET A 699 36.39 14.36 20.02
CA MET A 699 35.35 15.31 19.61
C MET A 699 35.88 16.58 18.93
N THR A 700 37.03 17.11 19.34
CA THR A 700 37.53 18.40 18.81
C THR A 700 38.12 18.33 17.39
N PRO A 701 38.74 17.23 16.92
CA PRO A 701 39.24 17.15 15.54
C PRO A 701 38.17 17.37 14.48
N GLU A 702 36.99 16.77 14.65
CA GLU A 702 35.87 16.90 13.71
C GLU A 702 35.39 18.35 13.54
N ASN A 703 35.63 19.21 14.53
CA ASN A 703 35.23 20.62 14.50
C ASN A 703 36.33 21.57 14.01
N ILE A 704 37.61 21.19 14.13
CA ILE A 704 38.76 22.06 13.82
C ILE A 704 39.37 21.69 12.47
N HIS A 705 39.38 20.41 12.10
CA HIS A 705 39.80 19.97 10.77
C HIS A 705 38.61 20.08 9.82
N LEU A 706 38.31 21.32 9.44
CA LEU A 706 37.20 21.65 8.56
C LEU A 706 37.45 21.06 7.16
N ASN A 707 37.03 19.81 6.96
CA ASN A 707 36.93 19.26 5.62
C ASN A 707 35.90 20.08 4.86
N SER A 708 36.35 20.79 3.82
CA SER A 708 35.55 21.71 2.99
C SER A 708 34.28 21.10 2.38
N PHE A 709 34.12 19.78 2.50
CA PHE A 709 33.04 19.00 1.91
C PHE A 709 31.88 18.64 2.88
N MET A 710 32.09 18.59 4.20
CA MET A 710 31.06 18.08 5.13
C MET A 710 30.81 19.03 6.30
N TYR A 711 29.64 19.68 6.30
CA TYR A 711 29.16 20.47 7.44
C TYR A 711 28.40 19.59 8.45
N GLU A 712 28.03 18.36 8.09
CA GLU A 712 27.26 17.46 8.96
C GLU A 712 27.91 17.21 10.33
N PRO A 713 29.22 16.86 10.45
CA PRO A 713 29.83 16.60 11.75
C PRO A 713 29.75 17.79 12.71
N LEU A 714 29.96 19.01 12.19
CA LEU A 714 29.84 20.26 12.94
C LEU A 714 28.41 20.50 13.43
N ILE A 715 27.41 20.12 12.64
CA ILE A 715 26.01 20.38 12.98
C ILE A 715 25.50 19.34 13.98
N ASP A 716 25.90 18.08 13.85
CA ASP A 716 25.39 16.96 14.65
C ASP A 716 25.92 16.94 16.09
N ILE A 717 27.13 17.44 16.36
CA ILE A 717 27.64 17.55 17.73
C ILE A 717 26.85 18.61 18.48
N SER A 718 26.21 18.26 19.60
CA SER A 718 25.43 19.23 20.38
C SER A 718 26.33 20.23 21.10
N MET A 719 25.92 21.51 21.14
CA MET A 719 26.67 22.55 21.89
C MET A 719 26.77 22.20 23.37
N LYS A 720 25.68 21.65 23.94
CA LYS A 720 25.66 21.18 25.33
C LYS A 720 26.76 20.16 25.62
N SER A 721 26.98 19.18 24.74
CA SER A 721 28.04 18.19 24.92
C SER A 721 29.43 18.83 24.96
N LEU A 722 29.68 19.86 24.15
CA LEU A 722 30.93 20.61 24.20
C LEU A 722 31.06 21.42 25.50
N LYS A 723 29.97 22.00 26.01
CA LYS A 723 29.98 22.76 27.27
C LYS A 723 30.22 21.85 28.47
N ASP A 724 29.52 20.71 28.53
CA ASP A 724 29.73 19.70 29.55
C ASP A 724 31.21 19.26 29.56
N LEU A 725 31.81 19.00 28.38
CA LEU A 725 33.22 18.65 28.23
C LEU A 725 34.17 19.76 28.72
N TYR A 726 33.90 21.02 28.36
CA TYR A 726 34.70 22.17 28.79
C TYR A 726 34.64 22.39 30.31
N VAL A 727 33.45 22.25 30.91
CA VAL A 727 33.26 22.34 32.37
C VAL A 727 34.03 21.23 33.08
N SER A 728 33.96 19.99 32.57
CA SER A 728 34.75 18.87 33.09
C SER A 728 36.26 19.17 33.02
N LEU A 729 36.76 19.68 31.90
CA LEU A 729 38.17 20.09 31.76
C LEU A 729 38.57 21.17 32.76
N LYS A 730 37.74 22.19 32.97
CA LYS A 730 38.02 23.26 33.94
C LYS A 730 38.06 22.75 35.38
N SER A 731 37.17 21.83 35.73
CA SER A 731 37.18 21.16 37.03
C SER A 731 38.51 20.45 37.25
N VAL A 732 38.96 19.69 36.25
CA VAL A 732 40.25 18.99 36.27
C VAL A 732 41.43 19.95 36.38
N ALA A 733 41.46 21.02 35.58
CA ALA A 733 42.54 22.02 35.62
C ALA A 733 42.66 22.67 37.01
N SER A 734 41.52 23.00 37.62
CA SER A 734 41.46 23.60 38.96
C SER A 734 41.92 22.64 40.06
N GLU A 735 41.63 21.35 39.93
CA GLU A 735 42.05 20.31 40.88
C GLU A 735 43.57 20.06 40.80
N TYR A 736 44.12 20.02 39.58
CA TYR A 736 45.57 19.97 39.35
C TYR A 736 46.29 21.18 39.98
N GLU A 737 45.75 22.39 39.82
CA GLU A 737 46.32 23.59 40.45
C GLU A 737 46.26 23.52 41.99
N ARG A 738 45.20 22.98 42.57
CA ARG A 738 45.08 22.83 44.04
C ARG A 738 46.03 21.77 44.61
N LEU A 739 46.24 20.66 43.92
CA LEU A 739 47.10 19.56 44.36
C LEU A 739 48.60 19.93 44.31
N HIS A 740 49.00 20.85 43.44
CA HIS A 740 50.40 21.23 43.23
C HIS A 740 50.78 22.61 43.81
N VAL A 741 49.86 23.33 44.45
CA VAL A 741 50.16 24.53 45.28
C VAL A 741 50.62 24.15 46.71
N LEU A 742 50.57 22.86 47.08
CA LEU A 742 50.99 22.34 48.39
C LEU A 742 52.38 21.67 48.41
N VAL A 743 53.22 21.88 47.40
CA VAL A 743 54.63 21.42 47.36
C VAL A 743 55.59 22.59 47.34
#